data_AF-A0A5N5Q8A8-F1
#
_entry.id   AF-A0A5N5Q8A8-F1
#
_cell.length_a   1.000
_cell.length_b   1.000
_cell.length_c   1.000
_cell.angle_alpha   90.00
_cell.angle_beta   90.00
_cell.angle_gamma   90.00
#
_symmetry.space_group_name_H-M   'P 1'
#
loop_
_entity.id
_entity.type
_entity.pdbx_description
1 polymer ?
#
loop_
_entity_poly.entity_id
_entity_poly.type
_entity_poly.pdbx_seq_one_letter_code
_entity_poly.pdbx_strand_id
1 'polypeptide(L)'
;MDISMGNWSLWQISWNIKGATATQSHPHPDFPQINDMPAVNNTFTTLVHRYTNGSPPAATNPCVWDSFPFTSPEFREHAGIESLKIGLSKPPVGRARDGLNSAVVEEWPKRAQGAMEFLRRCDRAWFDKKKEMSFEAFQSKVLNVTEGKEDWVWITRHFFGTPAGLRFRLSELMMDLGCSPERAYRRLRDKTIKRIGEEEFRESMVMGRTKYDDVWPDTREAFARAVFGDSCCCDDRRADPEFYPVLRAMTFRIFESGAKKLRLAVGKLETTEKELGETIKAVEEKGGKASIVALRKAIRLTTKVIETHRAIGMSAKQEEDMPWRKKIDQLMQTVGKGRRTASGKIIRTGARTSHIVEDPDLIAAWDEYQAMIWRPAEMDDMPVEDEDDDEDDNPREKVEFSVDAGVAHLGKMTMEDMWRQLGLRDGLLPGRAVDESGNSLRLAWHQWVSILEMVDRSFTATLGQVGRPTLLADEVGFGKTAQVIGYLQVLWHLKTLQDSNVDWPMTKKSSEWPPDKELVFRLGRTSYANTSPPRPPSPENGKHTLPCCWSHGVQPRHCRALRSLGNKRCFMGRARIPDRPSIIICATSLVGQWRHELRRWISPNDCHILVYRGNDTERERFFQQGSDYERAMNSPHPIRTIIIVETPSLIKEGRNVLKAGPFKANETARADPIEFKSIFTDSKRILNTDFLLGVLEEAHDYRNVGPNYCIMLTMLAKCVQRLALTGGRGRVGRVPRPTRPRMVHWATTI
;
A
#
# COMPACT_ATOMS: atom_id res chain seq x y z
N MET A 1 -47.06 -45.02 9.44
CA MET A 1 -47.70 -43.81 8.88
C MET A 1 -46.61 -42.79 8.69
N ASP A 2 -46.09 -42.77 7.48
CA ASP A 2 -45.00 -41.91 7.02
C ASP A 2 -45.47 -40.46 6.85
N ILE A 3 -44.61 -39.51 7.23
CA ILE A 3 -44.64 -38.16 6.69
C ILE A 3 -43.22 -37.83 6.23
N SER A 4 -43.07 -37.81 4.91
CA SER A 4 -41.89 -37.38 4.18
C SER A 4 -41.78 -35.84 4.23
N MET A 5 -40.57 -35.35 4.51
CA MET A 5 -40.21 -33.95 4.27
C MET A 5 -39.39 -33.86 2.97
N GLY A 6 -39.88 -33.00 2.08
CA GLY A 6 -39.48 -32.91 0.69
C GLY A 6 -38.15 -32.24 0.42
N ASN A 7 -37.58 -32.68 -0.70
CA ASN A 7 -36.41 -32.16 -1.39
C ASN A 7 -36.53 -30.66 -1.73
N TRP A 8 -35.45 -29.92 -1.47
CA TRP A 8 -35.16 -28.64 -2.12
C TRP A 8 -34.30 -28.89 -3.37
N SER A 9 -34.91 -28.81 -4.56
CA SER A 9 -34.22 -28.79 -5.84
C SER A 9 -33.81 -27.35 -6.19
N LEU A 10 -32.50 -27.10 -6.25
CA LEU A 10 -31.92 -25.84 -6.72
C LEU A 10 -31.96 -25.76 -8.25
N TRP A 11 -32.39 -24.59 -8.73
CA TRP A 11 -32.58 -24.19 -10.12
C TRP A 11 -31.26 -24.23 -10.93
N GLN A 12 -31.25 -25.01 -12.02
CA GLN A 12 -30.38 -24.78 -13.17
C GLN A 12 -31.13 -23.88 -14.16
N ILE A 13 -30.73 -22.60 -14.25
CA ILE A 13 -31.17 -21.73 -15.34
C ILE A 13 -30.15 -21.89 -16.48
N SER A 14 -30.54 -22.63 -17.52
CA SER A 14 -29.84 -22.68 -18.80
C SER A 14 -30.18 -21.43 -19.61
N TRP A 15 -29.19 -20.60 -19.92
CA TRP A 15 -29.32 -19.51 -20.89
C TRP A 15 -28.95 -20.02 -22.27
N ASN A 16 -29.97 -20.23 -23.11
CA ASN A 16 -29.82 -20.59 -24.51
C ASN A 16 -29.77 -19.29 -25.33
N ILE A 17 -28.56 -18.78 -25.63
CA ILE A 17 -28.39 -17.69 -26.60
C ILE A 17 -28.12 -18.32 -27.97
N LYS A 18 -29.18 -18.46 -28.77
CA LYS A 18 -29.05 -18.66 -30.23
C LYS A 18 -29.09 -17.28 -30.91
N GLY A 19 -28.06 -16.98 -31.70
CA GLY A 19 -28.13 -15.95 -32.74
C GLY A 19 -27.18 -14.77 -32.57
N ALA A 20 -25.89 -14.99 -32.84
CA ALA A 20 -25.01 -13.95 -33.37
C ALA A 20 -23.91 -14.63 -34.19
N THR A 21 -23.97 -14.48 -35.52
CA THR A 21 -22.89 -14.86 -36.44
C THR A 21 -21.68 -13.97 -36.19
N ALA A 22 -20.72 -14.46 -35.41
CA ALA A 22 -19.41 -13.84 -35.26
C ALA A 22 -18.53 -14.23 -36.45
N THR A 23 -17.94 -13.24 -37.11
CA THR A 23 -16.86 -13.38 -38.09
C THR A 23 -15.68 -14.10 -37.43
N GLN A 24 -15.37 -15.31 -37.91
CA GLN A 24 -14.21 -16.09 -37.47
C GLN A 24 -12.93 -15.36 -37.90
N SER A 25 -12.19 -14.83 -36.93
CA SER A 25 -10.76 -14.58 -37.10
C SER A 25 -10.02 -15.90 -36.87
N HIS A 26 -9.14 -16.27 -37.80
CA HIS A 26 -8.34 -17.49 -37.68
C HIS A 26 -7.36 -17.35 -36.49
N PRO A 27 -7.30 -18.35 -35.59
CA PRO A 27 -6.37 -18.33 -34.47
C PRO A 27 -4.93 -18.65 -34.91
N HIS A 28 -3.95 -18.03 -34.26
CA HIS A 28 -2.53 -18.31 -34.41
C HIS A 28 -2.24 -19.77 -33.96
N PRO A 29 -1.51 -20.59 -34.75
CA PRO A 29 -1.42 -22.05 -34.54
C PRO A 29 -0.56 -22.52 -33.34
N ASP A 30 0.08 -21.62 -32.58
CA ASP A 30 1.14 -22.01 -31.63
C ASP A 30 0.74 -21.98 -30.14
N PHE A 31 -0.53 -21.69 -29.81
CA PHE A 31 -1.01 -21.79 -28.44
C PHE A 31 -2.12 -22.84 -28.31
N PRO A 32 -1.94 -23.89 -27.50
CA PRO A 32 -3.03 -24.82 -27.22
C PRO A 32 -4.22 -24.01 -26.70
N GLN A 33 -5.41 -24.23 -27.28
CA GLN A 33 -6.64 -23.62 -26.79
C GLN A 33 -6.74 -23.87 -25.30
N ILE A 34 -6.61 -22.80 -24.52
CA ILE A 34 -6.76 -22.85 -23.08
C ILE A 34 -8.25 -23.11 -22.84
N ASN A 35 -8.62 -24.39 -22.76
CA ASN A 35 -9.96 -24.81 -22.39
C ASN A 35 -10.39 -24.06 -21.12
N ASP A 36 -11.66 -23.63 -21.08
CA ASP A 36 -12.28 -23.04 -19.88
C ASP A 36 -11.96 -23.92 -18.69
N MET A 37 -11.21 -23.37 -17.73
CA MET A 37 -10.63 -24.20 -16.68
C MET A 37 -11.74 -24.65 -15.72
N PRO A 38 -11.65 -25.89 -15.21
CA PRO A 38 -12.51 -26.42 -14.16
C PRO A 38 -12.84 -25.42 -13.06
N ALA A 39 -14.09 -25.40 -12.58
CA ALA A 39 -14.44 -24.78 -11.31
C ALA A 39 -13.79 -25.55 -10.14
N VAL A 40 -12.50 -25.29 -9.88
CA VAL A 40 -11.76 -25.91 -8.78
C VAL A 40 -12.23 -25.32 -7.45
N ASN A 41 -12.43 -26.18 -6.45
CA ASN A 41 -12.66 -25.74 -5.08
C ASN A 41 -11.34 -25.24 -4.50
N ASN A 42 -11.36 -24.11 -3.77
CA ASN A 42 -10.18 -23.53 -3.09
C ASN A 42 -9.37 -24.55 -2.31
N THR A 43 -10.03 -25.53 -1.71
CA THR A 43 -9.39 -26.57 -0.90
C THR A 43 -8.55 -27.53 -1.73
N PHE A 44 -8.78 -27.63 -3.04
CA PHE A 44 -8.10 -28.60 -3.92
C PHE A 44 -7.13 -27.95 -4.92
N THR A 45 -6.92 -26.63 -4.84
CA THR A 45 -6.08 -25.90 -5.80
C THR A 45 -4.62 -26.39 -5.80
N THR A 46 -4.06 -26.73 -4.64
CA THR A 46 -2.71 -27.33 -4.53
C THR A 46 -2.61 -28.74 -5.11
N LEU A 47 -3.74 -29.41 -5.32
CA LEU A 47 -3.78 -30.78 -5.84
C LEU A 47 -3.94 -30.81 -7.36
N VAL A 48 -4.17 -29.67 -8.01
CA VAL A 48 -4.35 -29.60 -9.46
C VAL A 48 -3.16 -30.23 -10.17
N HIS A 49 -1.93 -29.81 -9.84
CA HIS A 49 -0.72 -30.35 -10.48
C HIS A 49 -0.64 -31.87 -10.38
N ARG A 50 -0.89 -32.39 -9.17
CA ARG A 50 -0.79 -33.81 -8.82
C ARG A 50 -1.68 -34.67 -9.71
N TYR A 51 -2.86 -34.16 -10.09
CA TYR A 51 -3.86 -34.90 -10.85
C TYR A 51 -4.11 -34.33 -12.25
N THR A 52 -3.28 -33.42 -12.76
CA THR A 52 -3.33 -32.99 -14.17
C THR A 52 -2.05 -33.33 -14.92
N ASN A 53 -0.89 -32.99 -14.34
CA ASN A 53 0.40 -33.08 -15.02
C ASN A 53 1.33 -34.13 -14.36
N GLY A 54 1.10 -34.45 -13.09
CA GLY A 54 1.80 -35.51 -12.39
C GLY A 54 1.31 -36.93 -12.76
N SER A 55 2.25 -37.86 -12.90
CA SER A 55 2.00 -39.18 -12.32
C SER A 55 2.06 -38.98 -10.81
N PRO A 56 1.01 -39.35 -10.03
CA PRO A 56 1.14 -39.35 -8.59
C PRO A 56 2.41 -40.12 -8.22
N PRO A 57 3.09 -39.78 -7.11
CA PRO A 57 4.21 -40.57 -6.62
C PRO A 57 3.86 -42.04 -6.68
N ALA A 58 4.79 -42.88 -7.17
CA ALA A 58 4.61 -44.33 -7.15
C ALA A 58 4.13 -44.74 -5.75
N ALA A 59 3.23 -45.73 -5.65
CA ALA A 59 2.62 -46.15 -4.38
C ALA A 59 3.64 -46.42 -3.24
N THR A 60 4.90 -46.60 -3.58
CA THR A 60 6.05 -46.81 -2.70
C THR A 60 6.62 -45.54 -2.04
N ASN A 61 6.37 -44.32 -2.54
CA ASN A 61 6.72 -43.08 -1.85
C ASN A 61 5.47 -42.21 -1.57
N PRO A 62 4.79 -42.42 -0.43
CA PRO A 62 3.48 -41.84 -0.14
C PRO A 62 3.54 -40.38 0.35
N CYS A 63 4.71 -39.73 0.29
CA CYS A 63 4.86 -38.35 0.76
C CYS A 63 4.20 -37.41 -0.25
N VAL A 64 2.99 -36.96 0.05
CA VAL A 64 2.24 -36.03 -0.80
C VAL A 64 2.99 -34.70 -1.00
N TRP A 65 3.90 -34.38 -0.07
CA TRP A 65 4.74 -33.19 -0.08
C TRP A 65 5.87 -33.24 -1.11
N ASP A 66 6.20 -34.43 -1.64
CA ASP A 66 7.21 -34.61 -2.68
C ASP A 66 6.67 -34.25 -4.07
N SER A 67 5.53 -33.53 -4.13
CA SER A 67 4.93 -33.06 -5.37
C SER A 67 4.80 -31.55 -5.39
N PHE A 68 4.92 -30.97 -6.59
CA PHE A 68 4.65 -29.56 -6.82
C PHE A 68 3.20 -29.22 -6.39
N PRO A 69 2.95 -28.04 -5.78
CA PRO A 69 3.88 -26.91 -5.60
C PRO A 69 4.77 -26.97 -4.35
N PHE A 70 4.62 -27.99 -3.51
CA PHE A 70 5.30 -28.03 -2.20
C PHE A 70 6.82 -28.15 -2.30
N THR A 71 7.33 -28.71 -3.41
CA THR A 71 8.78 -28.82 -3.66
C THR A 71 9.46 -27.49 -3.94
N SER A 72 8.72 -26.44 -4.34
CA SER A 72 9.26 -25.09 -4.55
C SER A 72 9.68 -24.45 -3.21
N PRO A 73 10.94 -24.00 -3.05
CA PRO A 73 11.39 -23.25 -1.89
C PRO A 73 10.57 -21.97 -1.64
N GLU A 74 10.30 -21.21 -2.69
CA GLU A 74 9.60 -19.93 -2.65
C GLU A 74 8.13 -20.14 -2.24
N PHE A 75 7.48 -21.15 -2.81
CA PHE A 75 6.12 -21.51 -2.40
C PHE A 75 6.06 -21.88 -0.92
N ARG A 76 7.04 -22.65 -0.44
CA ARG A 76 7.13 -23.02 0.98
C ARG A 76 7.34 -21.80 1.87
N GLU A 77 8.16 -20.84 1.47
CA GLU A 77 8.33 -19.59 2.20
C GLU A 77 6.99 -18.82 2.29
N HIS A 78 6.33 -18.61 1.15
CA HIS A 78 5.03 -17.92 1.11
C HIS A 78 3.96 -18.59 1.95
N ALA A 79 4.01 -19.92 2.02
CA ALA A 79 3.03 -20.72 2.72
C ALA A 79 3.45 -21.09 4.17
N GLY A 80 4.64 -20.66 4.61
CA GLY A 80 5.16 -20.96 5.94
C GLY A 80 5.45 -22.45 6.18
N ILE A 81 5.89 -23.20 5.17
CA ILE A 81 6.25 -24.62 5.31
C ILE A 81 7.74 -24.73 5.62
N GLU A 82 8.07 -25.21 6.82
CA GLU A 82 9.45 -25.30 7.29
C GLU A 82 10.28 -26.38 6.57
N SER A 83 9.71 -27.55 6.29
CA SER A 83 10.44 -28.66 5.67
C SER A 83 9.52 -29.68 5.00
N LEU A 84 9.98 -30.25 3.88
CA LEU A 84 9.29 -31.32 3.16
C LEU A 84 9.17 -32.62 3.97
N LYS A 85 10.14 -32.88 4.86
CA LYS A 85 10.15 -34.11 5.69
C LYS A 85 8.95 -34.17 6.63
N ILE A 86 8.51 -33.01 7.11
CA ILE A 86 7.35 -32.88 8.00
C ILE A 86 6.10 -32.42 7.22
N GLY A 87 6.23 -31.68 6.12
CA GLY A 87 5.10 -31.20 5.32
C GLY A 87 4.03 -30.52 6.16
N LEU A 88 2.75 -30.82 5.89
CA LEU A 88 1.63 -30.32 6.71
C LEU A 88 1.37 -31.17 7.98
N SER A 89 2.29 -32.05 8.40
CA SER A 89 2.16 -32.74 9.70
C SER A 89 2.32 -31.80 10.90
N LYS A 90 2.93 -30.63 10.67
CA LYS A 90 2.97 -29.53 11.61
C LYS A 90 2.24 -28.32 11.05
N PRO A 91 1.71 -27.43 11.92
CA PRO A 91 1.22 -26.13 11.50
C PRO A 91 2.28 -25.36 10.71
N PRO A 92 1.86 -24.43 9.83
CA PRO A 92 2.79 -23.51 9.20
C PRO A 92 3.57 -22.74 10.28
N VAL A 93 4.74 -22.20 9.91
CA VAL A 93 5.63 -21.39 10.74
C VAL A 93 5.56 -19.90 10.34
N GLY A 94 6.21 -19.04 11.13
CA GLY A 94 6.25 -17.60 10.88
C GLY A 94 4.86 -16.94 10.90
N ARG A 95 4.65 -15.96 10.01
CA ARG A 95 3.41 -15.16 9.98
C ARG A 95 2.14 -15.98 9.83
N ALA A 96 2.19 -17.07 9.06
CA ALA A 96 1.04 -17.95 8.90
C ALA A 96 0.68 -18.70 10.19
N ARG A 97 1.69 -19.02 11.03
CA ARG A 97 1.49 -19.62 12.36
C ARG A 97 0.88 -18.65 13.35
N ASP A 98 1.36 -17.41 13.35
CA ASP A 98 0.97 -16.37 14.31
C ASP A 98 -0.54 -16.05 14.20
N GLY A 99 -1.14 -16.33 13.04
CA GLY A 99 -2.59 -16.25 12.82
C GLY A 99 -3.41 -17.41 13.37
N LEU A 100 -2.79 -18.52 13.82
CA LEU A 100 -3.47 -19.70 14.34
C LEU A 100 -3.66 -19.60 15.85
N ASN A 101 -4.84 -20.01 16.32
CA ASN A 101 -5.07 -20.15 17.76
C ASN A 101 -4.47 -21.48 18.29
N SER A 102 -4.26 -21.56 19.60
CA SER A 102 -3.62 -22.72 20.24
C SER A 102 -4.41 -24.03 20.03
N ALA A 103 -5.74 -23.97 20.01
CA ALA A 103 -6.59 -25.15 19.78
C ALA A 103 -6.38 -25.73 18.38
N VAL A 104 -6.24 -24.88 17.36
CA VAL A 104 -5.93 -25.30 15.99
C VAL A 104 -4.52 -25.89 15.93
N VAL A 105 -3.55 -25.31 16.63
CA VAL A 105 -2.18 -25.86 16.69
C VAL A 105 -2.15 -27.26 17.33
N GLU A 106 -2.94 -27.47 18.37
CA GLU A 106 -3.07 -28.77 19.07
C GLU A 106 -3.79 -29.82 18.21
N GLU A 107 -4.86 -29.43 17.51
CA GLU A 107 -5.66 -30.33 16.66
C GLU A 107 -4.94 -30.70 15.35
N TRP A 108 -3.97 -29.89 14.92
CA TRP A 108 -3.32 -30.00 13.62
C TRP A 108 -2.74 -31.38 13.30
N PRO A 109 -1.95 -32.05 14.17
CA PRO A 109 -1.33 -33.33 13.83
C PRO A 109 -2.35 -34.43 13.54
N LYS A 110 -3.47 -34.43 14.29
CA LYS A 110 -4.58 -35.37 14.09
C LYS A 110 -5.24 -35.16 12.73
N ARG A 111 -5.55 -33.90 12.39
CA ARG A 111 -6.12 -33.53 11.09
C ARG A 111 -5.16 -33.85 9.95
N ALA A 112 -3.86 -33.61 10.13
CA ALA A 112 -2.84 -33.96 9.16
C ALA A 112 -2.80 -35.45 8.82
N GLN A 113 -2.96 -36.32 9.82
CA GLN A 113 -3.02 -37.76 9.59
C GLN A 113 -4.23 -38.16 8.74
N GLY A 114 -5.42 -37.65 9.07
CA GLY A 114 -6.64 -37.94 8.30
C GLY A 114 -6.59 -37.39 6.88
N ALA A 115 -6.04 -36.19 6.70
CA ALA A 115 -5.81 -35.58 5.39
C ALA A 115 -4.84 -36.39 4.52
N MET A 116 -3.79 -36.98 5.12
CA MET A 116 -2.87 -37.87 4.40
C MET A 116 -3.57 -39.16 3.95
N GLU A 117 -4.45 -39.73 4.78
CA GLU A 117 -5.21 -40.92 4.40
C GLU A 117 -6.23 -40.63 3.28
N PHE A 118 -6.88 -39.48 3.34
CA PHE A 118 -7.70 -38.97 2.24
C PHE A 118 -6.92 -38.92 0.92
N LEU A 119 -5.73 -38.31 0.92
CA LEU A 119 -4.91 -38.18 -0.29
C LEU A 119 -4.48 -39.55 -0.85
N ARG A 120 -4.10 -40.51 0.01
CA ARG A 120 -3.79 -41.88 -0.43
C ARG A 120 -4.96 -42.55 -1.13
N ARG A 121 -6.19 -42.36 -0.62
CA ARG A 121 -7.41 -42.90 -1.24
C ARG A 121 -7.68 -42.25 -2.59
N CYS A 122 -7.51 -40.92 -2.68
CA CYS A 122 -7.63 -40.20 -3.94
C CYS A 122 -6.58 -40.64 -4.97
N ASP A 123 -5.33 -40.86 -4.56
CA ASP A 123 -4.27 -41.35 -5.44
C ASP A 123 -4.62 -42.72 -6.03
N ARG A 124 -5.08 -43.67 -5.20
CA ARG A 124 -5.55 -44.98 -5.66
C ARG A 124 -6.67 -44.83 -6.70
N ALA A 125 -7.70 -44.07 -6.37
CA ALA A 125 -8.84 -43.84 -7.27
C ALA A 125 -8.44 -43.15 -8.57
N TRP A 126 -7.44 -42.27 -8.55
CA TRP A 126 -6.89 -41.64 -9.74
C TRP A 126 -6.17 -42.65 -10.62
N PHE A 127 -5.30 -43.49 -10.07
CA PHE A 127 -4.59 -44.52 -10.83
C PHE A 127 -5.55 -45.50 -11.51
N ASP A 128 -6.62 -45.89 -10.83
CA ASP A 128 -7.61 -46.80 -11.37
C ASP A 128 -8.40 -46.20 -12.55
N LYS A 129 -8.50 -44.86 -12.62
CA LYS A 129 -9.43 -44.14 -13.52
C LYS A 129 -8.76 -43.09 -14.43
N LYS A 130 -7.44 -42.93 -14.38
CA LYS A 130 -6.68 -41.79 -14.97
C LYS A 130 -6.99 -41.56 -16.46
N LYS A 131 -7.27 -42.60 -17.23
CA LYS A 131 -7.50 -42.50 -18.69
C LYS A 131 -8.85 -41.90 -19.07
N GLU A 132 -9.79 -41.73 -18.13
CA GLU A 132 -11.20 -41.48 -18.45
C GLU A 132 -11.82 -40.21 -17.81
N MET A 133 -11.03 -39.39 -17.11
CA MET A 133 -11.62 -38.26 -16.37
C MET A 133 -10.81 -36.97 -16.41
N SER A 134 -11.53 -35.86 -16.62
CA SER A 134 -11.04 -34.52 -16.38
C SER A 134 -10.88 -34.25 -14.87
N PHE A 135 -10.16 -33.18 -14.52
CA PHE A 135 -9.99 -32.80 -13.11
C PHE A 135 -11.34 -32.42 -12.44
N GLU A 136 -12.30 -31.82 -13.16
CA GLU A 136 -13.67 -31.58 -12.67
C GLU A 136 -14.37 -32.88 -12.31
N ALA A 137 -14.29 -33.86 -13.22
CA ALA A 137 -14.90 -35.16 -13.04
C ALA A 137 -14.26 -35.86 -11.85
N PHE A 138 -12.94 -35.75 -11.67
CA PHE A 138 -12.24 -36.28 -10.51
C PHE A 138 -12.61 -35.54 -9.21
N GLN A 139 -12.67 -34.21 -9.24
CA GLN A 139 -13.07 -33.42 -8.08
C GLN A 139 -14.48 -33.79 -7.64
N SER A 140 -15.42 -33.85 -8.57
CA SER A 140 -16.83 -34.16 -8.28
C SER A 140 -17.06 -35.60 -7.86
N LYS A 141 -16.48 -36.57 -8.58
CA LYS A 141 -16.71 -38.02 -8.36
C LYS A 141 -15.78 -38.67 -7.33
N VAL A 142 -14.66 -38.03 -6.98
CA VAL A 142 -13.65 -38.60 -6.07
C VAL A 142 -13.32 -37.65 -4.94
N LEU A 143 -12.68 -36.50 -5.20
CA LEU A 143 -12.20 -35.61 -4.13
C LEU A 143 -13.34 -35.16 -3.20
N ASN A 144 -14.54 -34.95 -3.75
CA ASN A 144 -15.68 -34.47 -2.99
C ASN A 144 -16.36 -35.51 -2.11
N VAL A 145 -16.17 -36.80 -2.40
CA VAL A 145 -16.90 -37.93 -1.77
C VAL A 145 -15.99 -38.89 -1.01
N THR A 146 -14.67 -38.75 -1.14
CA THR A 146 -13.70 -39.60 -0.44
C THR A 146 -13.68 -39.25 1.05
N GLU A 147 -13.81 -40.25 1.91
CA GLU A 147 -13.72 -40.11 3.38
C GLU A 147 -12.36 -39.53 3.80
N GLY A 148 -12.35 -38.65 4.82
CA GLY A 148 -11.18 -37.88 5.26
C GLY A 148 -11.04 -36.52 4.58
N LYS A 149 -11.92 -36.18 3.63
CA LYS A 149 -11.94 -34.88 2.93
C LYS A 149 -12.03 -33.72 3.92
N GLU A 150 -12.84 -33.86 4.96
CA GLU A 150 -13.05 -32.87 6.00
C GLU A 150 -11.74 -32.46 6.68
N ASP A 151 -10.82 -33.39 6.90
CA ASP A 151 -9.51 -33.11 7.48
C ASP A 151 -8.63 -32.32 6.51
N TRP A 152 -8.64 -32.69 5.23
CA TRP A 152 -7.94 -31.93 4.19
C TRP A 152 -8.50 -30.51 4.02
N VAL A 153 -9.82 -30.38 3.99
CA VAL A 153 -10.51 -29.08 3.95
C VAL A 153 -10.17 -28.26 5.19
N TRP A 154 -10.11 -28.88 6.36
CA TRP A 154 -9.75 -28.21 7.61
C TRP A 154 -8.32 -27.66 7.57
N ILE A 155 -7.34 -28.47 7.13
CA ILE A 155 -5.94 -28.02 7.01
C ILE A 155 -5.82 -26.90 6.00
N THR A 156 -6.35 -27.11 4.80
CA THR A 156 -6.25 -26.11 3.74
C THR A 156 -6.94 -24.81 4.13
N ARG A 157 -8.04 -24.84 4.87
CA ARG A 157 -8.69 -23.64 5.40
C ARG A 157 -7.78 -22.84 6.35
N HIS A 158 -7.06 -23.52 7.24
CA HIS A 158 -6.17 -22.84 8.20
C HIS A 158 -4.78 -22.53 7.63
N PHE A 159 -4.39 -23.19 6.55
CA PHE A 159 -3.16 -22.92 5.81
C PHE A 159 -3.33 -21.81 4.77
N PHE A 160 -4.41 -21.84 3.98
CA PHE A 160 -4.72 -20.81 2.98
C PHE A 160 -5.43 -19.60 3.59
N GLY A 161 -6.38 -19.83 4.49
CA GLY A 161 -7.39 -18.83 4.86
C GLY A 161 -7.04 -17.96 6.07
N THR A 162 -5.91 -18.20 6.74
CA THR A 162 -5.48 -17.36 7.86
C THR A 162 -5.17 -15.93 7.41
N PRO A 163 -5.39 -14.93 8.28
CA PRO A 163 -4.76 -13.63 8.13
C PRO A 163 -3.23 -13.85 8.04
N ALA A 164 -2.60 -13.35 6.98
CA ALA A 164 -1.19 -13.62 6.63
C ALA A 164 -0.84 -15.04 6.11
N GLY A 165 -1.83 -15.89 5.84
CA GLY A 165 -1.63 -17.18 5.16
C GLY A 165 -1.40 -17.04 3.65
N LEU A 166 -1.34 -18.18 2.96
CA LEU A 166 -1.02 -18.22 1.53
C LEU A 166 -1.98 -17.40 0.66
N ARG A 167 -3.29 -17.39 0.96
CA ARG A 167 -4.26 -16.58 0.20
C ARG A 167 -3.96 -15.08 0.30
N PHE A 168 -3.55 -14.61 1.48
CA PHE A 168 -3.19 -13.21 1.67
C PHE A 168 -1.97 -12.85 0.85
N ARG A 169 -0.93 -13.70 0.86
CA ARG A 169 0.30 -13.50 0.07
C ARG A 169 0.03 -13.53 -1.43
N LEU A 170 -0.78 -14.48 -1.91
CA LEU A 170 -1.23 -14.51 -3.30
C LEU A 170 -2.00 -13.24 -3.67
N SER A 171 -2.86 -12.74 -2.77
CA SER A 171 -3.58 -11.47 -3.01
C SER A 171 -2.62 -10.27 -3.10
N GLU A 172 -1.60 -10.19 -2.23
CA GLU A 172 -0.56 -9.15 -2.33
C GLU A 172 0.15 -9.23 -3.69
N LEU A 173 0.61 -10.42 -4.09
CA LEU A 173 1.27 -10.64 -5.37
C LEU A 173 0.35 -10.32 -6.56
N MET A 174 -0.94 -10.59 -6.46
CA MET A 174 -1.91 -10.24 -7.51
C MET A 174 -2.06 -8.74 -7.67
N MET A 175 -1.99 -7.98 -6.58
CA MET A 175 -2.00 -6.52 -6.66
C MET A 175 -0.67 -6.00 -7.23
N ASP A 176 0.46 -6.50 -6.72
CA ASP A 176 1.80 -6.08 -7.13
C ASP A 176 2.07 -6.34 -8.62
N LEU A 177 1.56 -7.46 -9.15
CA LEU A 177 1.72 -7.83 -10.56
C LEU A 177 0.56 -7.36 -11.44
N GLY A 178 -0.41 -6.64 -10.88
CA GLY A 178 -1.59 -6.15 -11.59
C GLY A 178 -2.49 -7.26 -12.16
N CYS A 179 -2.59 -8.40 -11.49
CA CYS A 179 -3.55 -9.47 -11.77
C CYS A 179 -4.82 -9.32 -10.89
N SER A 180 -5.30 -8.09 -10.68
CA SER A 180 -6.45 -7.81 -9.80
C SER A 180 -7.77 -7.67 -10.57
N PRO A 181 -8.92 -7.94 -9.92
CA PRO A 181 -10.25 -7.66 -10.47
C PRO A 181 -10.45 -6.22 -10.91
N GLU A 182 -9.86 -5.28 -10.18
CA GLU A 182 -9.91 -3.85 -10.43
C GLU A 182 -9.16 -3.51 -11.73
N ARG A 183 -7.98 -4.12 -11.97
CA ARG A 183 -7.26 -3.94 -13.24
C ARG A 183 -8.03 -4.53 -14.43
N ALA A 184 -8.62 -5.71 -14.25
CA ALA A 184 -9.45 -6.32 -15.29
C ALA A 184 -10.68 -5.46 -15.62
N TYR A 185 -11.29 -4.88 -14.60
CA TYR A 185 -12.38 -3.93 -14.77
C TYR A 185 -11.96 -2.70 -15.57
N ARG A 186 -10.84 -2.05 -15.20
CA ARG A 186 -10.33 -0.86 -15.91
C ARG A 186 -10.08 -1.15 -17.39
N ARG A 187 -9.38 -2.24 -17.71
CA ARG A 187 -9.14 -2.65 -19.11
C ARG A 187 -10.45 -2.83 -19.89
N LEU A 188 -11.43 -3.49 -19.28
CA LEU A 188 -12.73 -3.71 -19.92
C LEU A 188 -13.51 -2.40 -20.08
N ARG A 189 -13.47 -1.53 -19.09
CA ARG A 189 -14.04 -0.18 -19.12
C ARG A 189 -13.44 0.61 -20.28
N ASP A 190 -12.13 0.67 -20.40
CA ASP A 190 -11.45 1.42 -21.47
C ASP A 190 -11.76 0.85 -22.85
N LYS A 191 -11.81 -0.48 -22.99
CA LYS A 191 -12.29 -1.15 -24.22
C LYS A 191 -13.75 -0.78 -24.54
N THR A 192 -14.59 -0.63 -23.52
CA THR A 192 -16.00 -0.26 -23.69
C THR A 192 -16.11 1.19 -24.14
N ILE A 193 -15.40 2.11 -23.50
CA ILE A 193 -15.32 3.53 -23.87
C ILE A 193 -14.83 3.67 -25.32
N LYS A 194 -13.73 3.00 -25.69
CA LYS A 194 -13.21 3.02 -27.06
C LYS A 194 -14.22 2.54 -28.11
N ARG A 195 -15.12 1.64 -27.72
CA ARG A 195 -16.11 1.04 -28.64
C ARG A 195 -17.37 1.88 -28.82
N ILE A 196 -17.87 2.51 -27.76
CA ILE A 196 -19.16 3.23 -27.79
C ILE A 196 -19.00 4.76 -27.74
N GLY A 197 -17.79 5.25 -27.48
CA GLY A 197 -17.53 6.67 -27.23
C GLY A 197 -17.73 7.06 -25.77
N GLU A 198 -17.01 8.08 -25.35
CA GLU A 198 -17.02 8.57 -23.96
C GLU A 198 -18.37 9.17 -23.54
N GLU A 199 -19.09 9.80 -24.47
CA GLU A 199 -20.38 10.45 -24.19
C GLU A 199 -21.51 9.45 -23.90
N GLU A 200 -21.51 8.32 -24.61
CA GLU A 200 -22.51 7.27 -24.46
C GLU A 200 -22.19 6.33 -23.30
N PHE A 201 -20.94 6.31 -22.84
CA PHE A 201 -20.48 5.39 -21.82
C PHE A 201 -21.18 5.59 -20.47
N ARG A 202 -21.58 4.47 -19.85
CA ARG A 202 -22.04 4.39 -18.47
C ARG A 202 -21.30 3.23 -17.80
N GLU A 203 -20.91 3.40 -16.54
CA GLU A 203 -20.19 2.35 -15.82
C GLU A 203 -21.00 1.05 -15.72
N SER A 204 -22.33 1.14 -15.64
CA SER A 204 -23.23 -0.02 -15.70
C SER A 204 -23.07 -0.88 -16.97
N MET A 205 -22.55 -0.32 -18.06
CA MET A 205 -22.29 -1.05 -19.32
C MET A 205 -21.09 -1.99 -19.24
N VAL A 206 -20.25 -1.86 -18.20
CA VAL A 206 -19.09 -2.73 -17.94
C VAL A 206 -19.50 -4.03 -17.23
N MET A 207 -20.78 -4.17 -16.85
CA MET A 207 -21.29 -5.30 -16.10
C MET A 207 -21.15 -6.65 -16.81
N GLY A 208 -20.84 -7.69 -16.01
CA GLY A 208 -20.91 -9.10 -16.44
C GLY A 208 -19.77 -9.59 -17.34
N ARG A 209 -18.73 -8.77 -17.56
CA ARG A 209 -17.65 -9.10 -18.51
C ARG A 209 -16.24 -9.12 -17.90
N THR A 210 -16.05 -8.73 -16.64
CA THR A 210 -14.73 -8.80 -16.00
C THR A 210 -14.31 -10.26 -15.87
N LYS A 211 -13.44 -10.71 -16.77
CA LYS A 211 -12.95 -12.08 -16.78
C LYS A 211 -11.52 -12.12 -16.26
N TYR A 212 -11.19 -13.18 -15.55
CA TYR A 212 -9.82 -13.41 -15.10
C TYR A 212 -8.84 -13.44 -16.28
N ASP A 213 -9.29 -13.99 -17.41
CA ASP A 213 -8.48 -14.14 -18.62
C ASP A 213 -8.21 -12.82 -19.35
N ASP A 214 -8.81 -11.70 -18.93
CA ASP A 214 -8.49 -10.37 -19.47
C ASP A 214 -7.18 -9.79 -18.89
N VAL A 215 -6.67 -10.36 -17.78
CA VAL A 215 -5.44 -9.91 -17.09
C VAL A 215 -4.44 -11.03 -16.84
N TRP A 216 -4.90 -12.28 -16.79
CA TRP A 216 -4.06 -13.44 -16.53
C TRP A 216 -2.94 -13.66 -17.56
N PRO A 217 -3.17 -13.59 -18.88
CA PRO A 217 -2.14 -13.90 -19.87
C PRO A 217 -0.88 -13.05 -19.73
N ASP A 218 -1.04 -11.76 -19.43
CA ASP A 218 0.07 -10.80 -19.32
C ASP A 218 0.88 -10.97 -18.03
N THR A 219 0.29 -11.60 -17.02
CA THR A 219 0.86 -11.63 -15.66
C THR A 219 1.33 -13.02 -15.24
N ARG A 220 0.86 -14.09 -15.90
CA ARG A 220 1.08 -15.49 -15.48
C ARG A 220 2.55 -15.88 -15.30
N GLU A 221 3.46 -15.38 -16.15
CA GLU A 221 4.90 -15.71 -16.08
C GLU A 221 5.57 -15.07 -14.87
N ALA A 222 5.37 -13.77 -14.68
CA ALA A 222 5.87 -13.06 -13.51
C ALA A 222 5.26 -13.62 -12.23
N PHE A 223 3.98 -14.00 -12.28
CA PHE A 223 3.28 -14.58 -11.15
C PHE A 223 3.79 -15.98 -10.80
N ALA A 224 4.06 -16.83 -11.80
CA ALA A 224 4.66 -18.14 -11.57
C ALA A 224 6.03 -18.03 -10.93
N ARG A 225 6.90 -17.15 -11.42
CA ARG A 225 8.20 -16.88 -10.80
C ARG A 225 8.07 -16.35 -9.38
N ALA A 226 7.16 -15.41 -9.14
CA ALA A 226 6.97 -14.84 -7.81
C ALA A 226 6.48 -15.88 -6.78
N VAL A 227 5.67 -16.86 -7.20
CA VAL A 227 5.07 -17.86 -6.31
C VAL A 227 5.93 -19.12 -6.18
N PHE A 228 6.54 -19.58 -7.26
CA PHE A 228 7.25 -20.87 -7.32
C PHE A 228 8.77 -20.73 -7.49
N GLY A 229 9.28 -19.52 -7.67
CA GLY A 229 10.69 -19.24 -7.90
C GLY A 229 11.17 -19.56 -9.31
N ASP A 230 12.45 -19.34 -9.55
CA ASP A 230 13.08 -19.64 -10.85
C ASP A 230 13.18 -21.15 -11.11
N SER A 231 12.95 -21.99 -10.10
CA SER A 231 12.88 -23.45 -10.24
C SER A 231 11.73 -23.92 -11.14
N CYS A 232 10.72 -23.07 -11.35
CA CYS A 232 9.60 -23.35 -12.23
C CYS A 232 9.81 -22.82 -13.66
N CYS A 233 11.01 -22.31 -13.98
CA CYS A 233 11.33 -21.75 -15.28
C CYS A 233 12.22 -22.67 -16.12
N CYS A 234 12.00 -22.68 -17.42
CA CYS A 234 12.95 -23.24 -18.38
C CYS A 234 14.13 -22.28 -18.60
N ASP A 235 15.15 -22.74 -19.34
CA ASP A 235 16.43 -22.03 -19.53
C ASP A 235 16.28 -20.60 -20.09
N ASP A 236 15.18 -20.30 -20.79
CA ASP A 236 14.84 -18.98 -21.33
C ASP A 236 14.15 -18.05 -20.31
N ARG A 237 14.10 -18.44 -19.03
CA ARG A 237 13.42 -17.76 -17.91
C ARG A 237 11.90 -17.68 -18.03
N ARG A 238 11.28 -18.39 -18.98
CA ARG A 238 9.81 -18.53 -19.01
C ARG A 238 9.38 -19.58 -18.02
N ALA A 239 8.27 -19.34 -17.33
CA ALA A 239 7.68 -20.36 -16.47
C ALA A 239 7.12 -21.51 -17.31
N ASP A 240 7.32 -22.75 -16.86
CA ASP A 240 6.78 -23.91 -17.55
C ASP A 240 5.23 -23.82 -17.59
N PRO A 241 4.60 -23.95 -18.78
CA PRO A 241 3.16 -23.95 -18.91
C PRO A 241 2.42 -24.97 -18.03
N GLU A 242 3.09 -26.04 -17.60
CA GLU A 242 2.50 -27.05 -16.72
C GLU A 242 2.09 -26.49 -15.34
N PHE A 243 2.66 -25.36 -14.91
CA PHE A 243 2.33 -24.74 -13.61
C PHE A 243 1.13 -23.78 -13.67
N TYR A 244 0.76 -23.30 -14.87
CA TYR A 244 -0.33 -22.33 -15.03
C TYR A 244 -1.69 -22.83 -14.53
N PRO A 245 -2.11 -24.09 -14.73
CA PRO A 245 -3.38 -24.58 -14.19
C PRO A 245 -3.47 -24.48 -12.67
N VAL A 246 -2.37 -24.79 -11.97
CA VAL A 246 -2.28 -24.73 -10.51
C VAL A 246 -2.43 -23.30 -10.03
N LEU A 247 -1.65 -22.41 -10.65
CA LEU A 247 -1.61 -21.01 -10.28
C LEU A 247 -2.95 -20.33 -10.55
N ARG A 248 -3.51 -20.55 -11.74
CA ARG A 248 -4.84 -20.08 -12.13
C ARG A 248 -5.88 -20.60 -11.14
N ALA A 249 -5.82 -21.86 -10.71
CA ALA A 249 -6.77 -22.38 -9.72
C ALA A 249 -6.65 -21.68 -8.35
N MET A 250 -5.42 -21.38 -7.88
CA MET A 250 -5.18 -20.68 -6.63
C MET A 250 -5.68 -19.23 -6.64
N THR A 251 -5.46 -18.52 -7.75
CA THR A 251 -5.75 -17.09 -7.86
C THR A 251 -7.16 -16.80 -8.38
N PHE A 252 -7.75 -17.67 -9.20
CA PHE A 252 -9.06 -17.44 -9.83
C PHE A 252 -10.15 -17.14 -8.81
N ARG A 253 -10.17 -17.83 -7.67
CA ARG A 253 -11.18 -17.60 -6.62
C ARG A 253 -10.93 -16.33 -5.81
N ILE A 254 -9.67 -15.93 -5.66
CA ILE A 254 -9.30 -14.62 -5.08
C ILE A 254 -9.86 -13.53 -6.00
N PHE A 255 -9.57 -13.65 -7.30
CA PHE A 255 -10.09 -12.77 -8.32
C PHE A 255 -11.63 -12.75 -8.35
N GLU A 256 -12.28 -13.91 -8.44
CA GLU A 256 -13.74 -14.04 -8.54
C GLU A 256 -14.44 -13.38 -7.35
N SER A 257 -13.87 -13.52 -6.15
CA SER A 257 -14.39 -12.86 -4.95
C SER A 257 -14.34 -11.33 -5.07
N GLY A 258 -13.23 -10.76 -5.56
CA GLY A 258 -13.12 -9.32 -5.80
C GLY A 258 -14.02 -8.87 -6.96
N ALA A 259 -14.00 -9.58 -8.08
CA ALA A 259 -14.84 -9.32 -9.24
C ALA A 259 -16.35 -9.39 -8.90
N LYS A 260 -16.77 -10.26 -7.98
CA LYS A 260 -18.15 -10.30 -7.48
C LYS A 260 -18.49 -9.05 -6.67
N LYS A 261 -17.61 -8.61 -5.78
CA LYS A 261 -17.80 -7.34 -5.04
C LYS A 261 -17.91 -6.17 -6.00
N LEU A 262 -17.03 -6.14 -7.01
CA LEU A 262 -16.97 -5.10 -8.01
C LEU A 262 -18.25 -5.08 -8.87
N ARG A 263 -18.73 -6.25 -9.33
CA ARG A 263 -20.04 -6.38 -9.99
C ARG A 263 -21.20 -5.89 -9.11
N LEU A 264 -21.19 -6.21 -7.81
CA LEU A 264 -22.23 -5.72 -6.90
C LEU A 264 -22.16 -4.20 -6.71
N ALA A 265 -20.95 -3.62 -6.67
CA ALA A 265 -20.74 -2.18 -6.59
C ALA A 265 -21.27 -1.48 -7.85
N VAL A 266 -20.87 -1.95 -9.04
CA VAL A 266 -21.33 -1.40 -10.34
C VAL A 266 -22.83 -1.62 -10.54
N GLY A 267 -23.40 -2.73 -10.08
CA GLY A 267 -24.85 -2.95 -10.13
C GLY A 267 -25.64 -1.97 -9.23
N LYS A 268 -25.09 -1.59 -8.07
CA LYS A 268 -25.66 -0.53 -7.22
C LYS A 268 -25.49 0.87 -7.83
N LEU A 269 -24.44 1.04 -8.62
CA LEU A 269 -24.16 2.30 -9.29
C LEU A 269 -25.27 2.62 -10.29
N GLU A 270 -25.71 1.66 -11.10
CA GLU A 270 -26.78 1.85 -12.09
C GLU A 270 -28.07 2.41 -11.45
N THR A 271 -28.50 1.84 -10.33
CA THR A 271 -29.71 2.31 -9.62
C THR A 271 -29.50 3.69 -9.01
N THR A 272 -28.30 3.95 -8.46
CA THR A 272 -27.94 5.24 -7.87
C THR A 272 -27.85 6.35 -8.92
N GLU A 273 -27.24 6.06 -10.08
CA GLU A 273 -27.13 6.99 -11.21
C GLU A 273 -28.49 7.30 -11.82
N LYS A 274 -29.38 6.30 -11.93
CA LYS A 274 -30.76 6.52 -12.38
C LYS A 274 -31.51 7.45 -11.42
N GLU A 275 -31.46 7.16 -10.11
CA GLU A 275 -32.08 8.00 -9.09
C GLU A 275 -31.49 9.42 -9.08
N LEU A 276 -30.17 9.55 -9.27
CA LEU A 276 -29.48 10.82 -9.38
C LEU A 276 -29.98 11.61 -10.61
N GLY A 277 -30.08 10.96 -11.76
CA GLY A 277 -30.58 11.56 -12.99
C GLY A 277 -32.02 12.08 -12.85
N GLU A 278 -32.91 11.27 -12.28
CA GLU A 278 -34.30 11.66 -11.99
C GLU A 278 -34.35 12.83 -10.99
N THR A 279 -33.50 12.81 -9.96
CA THR A 279 -33.43 13.87 -8.95
C THR A 279 -32.92 15.18 -9.54
N ILE A 280 -31.84 15.15 -10.35
CA ILE A 280 -31.30 16.34 -11.04
C ILE A 280 -32.36 16.92 -11.99
N LYS A 281 -33.01 16.09 -12.80
CA LYS A 281 -34.06 16.54 -13.72
C LYS A 281 -35.21 17.22 -12.99
N ALA A 282 -35.65 16.66 -11.85
CA ALA A 282 -36.69 17.26 -11.03
C ALA A 282 -36.28 18.60 -10.39
N VAL A 283 -34.98 18.80 -10.11
CA VAL A 283 -34.44 20.10 -9.66
C VAL A 283 -34.42 21.09 -10.83
N GLU A 284 -33.95 20.67 -12.02
CA GLU A 284 -33.88 21.50 -13.23
C GLU A 284 -35.26 21.97 -13.71
N GLU A 285 -36.26 21.08 -13.75
CA GLU A 285 -37.64 21.40 -14.17
C GLU A 285 -38.29 22.45 -13.25
N LYS A 286 -37.91 22.47 -11.97
CA LYS A 286 -38.38 23.48 -11.00
C LYS A 286 -37.58 24.78 -11.06
N GLY A 287 -36.42 24.77 -11.72
CA GLY A 287 -35.49 25.90 -11.81
C GLY A 287 -35.17 26.49 -10.44
N GLY A 288 -35.25 27.82 -10.31
CA GLY A 288 -35.03 28.52 -9.04
C GLY A 288 -36.03 28.20 -7.92
N LYS A 289 -37.04 27.34 -8.16
CA LYS A 289 -38.03 26.89 -7.17
C LYS A 289 -37.77 25.47 -6.64
N ALA A 290 -36.63 24.86 -6.95
CA ALA A 290 -36.31 23.53 -6.43
C ALA A 290 -36.19 23.56 -4.89
N SER A 291 -36.70 22.53 -4.21
CA SER A 291 -36.57 22.45 -2.76
C SER A 291 -35.13 22.11 -2.35
N ILE A 292 -34.65 22.67 -1.25
CA ILE A 292 -33.34 22.32 -0.69
C ILE A 292 -33.20 20.82 -0.41
N VAL A 293 -34.29 20.17 -0.05
CA VAL A 293 -34.33 18.71 0.19
C VAL A 293 -33.97 17.95 -1.09
N ALA A 294 -34.46 18.39 -2.26
CA ALA A 294 -34.11 17.78 -3.54
C ALA A 294 -32.63 18.03 -3.90
N LEU A 295 -32.12 19.24 -3.64
CA LEU A 295 -30.71 19.56 -3.89
C LEU A 295 -29.75 18.75 -3.01
N ARG A 296 -30.02 18.67 -1.70
CA ARG A 296 -29.24 17.82 -0.77
C ARG A 296 -29.35 16.35 -1.14
N LYS A 297 -30.53 15.89 -1.62
CA LYS A 297 -30.69 14.53 -2.14
C LYS A 297 -29.78 14.28 -3.35
N ALA A 298 -29.73 15.20 -4.32
CA ALA A 298 -28.84 15.10 -5.47
C ALA A 298 -27.37 15.02 -5.04
N ILE A 299 -26.93 15.92 -4.15
CA ILE A 299 -25.56 15.92 -3.61
C ILE A 299 -25.21 14.56 -2.97
N ARG A 300 -26.07 14.05 -2.08
CA ARG A 300 -25.83 12.75 -1.42
C ARG A 300 -25.77 11.58 -2.40
N LEU A 301 -26.60 11.60 -3.45
CA LEU A 301 -26.56 10.58 -4.49
C LEU A 301 -25.27 10.67 -5.31
N THR A 302 -24.82 11.89 -5.65
CA THR A 302 -23.50 12.09 -6.27
C THR A 302 -22.37 11.58 -5.38
N THR A 303 -22.43 11.79 -4.07
CA THR A 303 -21.45 11.24 -3.12
C THR A 303 -21.41 9.72 -3.18
N LYS A 304 -22.57 9.06 -3.16
CA LYS A 304 -22.63 7.60 -3.29
C LYS A 304 -22.06 7.10 -4.61
N VAL A 305 -22.29 7.82 -5.71
CA VAL A 305 -21.68 7.53 -7.02
C VAL A 305 -20.17 7.64 -6.93
N ILE A 306 -19.63 8.73 -6.40
CA ILE A 306 -18.19 8.95 -6.22
C ILE A 306 -17.56 7.89 -5.30
N GLU A 307 -18.16 7.60 -4.15
CA GLU A 307 -17.69 6.56 -3.23
C GLU A 307 -17.66 5.18 -3.89
N THR A 308 -18.67 4.87 -4.72
CA THR A 308 -18.72 3.61 -5.46
C THR A 308 -17.65 3.58 -6.55
N HIS A 309 -17.43 4.69 -7.27
CA HIS A 309 -16.35 4.83 -8.26
C HIS A 309 -14.95 4.64 -7.65
N ARG A 310 -14.73 5.17 -6.45
CA ARG A 310 -13.49 4.95 -5.69
C ARG A 310 -13.31 3.49 -5.34
N ALA A 311 -14.36 2.84 -4.85
CA ALA A 311 -14.33 1.43 -4.49
C ALA A 311 -14.11 0.48 -5.68
N ILE A 312 -14.32 0.93 -6.92
CA ILE A 312 -14.01 0.16 -8.14
C ILE A 312 -12.65 0.55 -8.75
N GLY A 313 -11.87 1.42 -8.09
CA GLY A 313 -10.53 1.81 -8.48
C GLY A 313 -10.44 2.89 -9.55
N MET A 314 -11.45 3.78 -9.67
CA MET A 314 -11.34 4.97 -10.52
C MET A 314 -10.35 5.98 -9.94
N SER A 315 -9.58 6.63 -10.82
CA SER A 315 -8.66 7.70 -10.43
C SER A 315 -9.41 9.01 -10.14
N ALA A 316 -8.79 9.89 -9.35
CA ALA A 316 -9.34 11.22 -9.05
C ALA A 316 -9.61 12.05 -10.32
N LYS A 317 -8.73 11.95 -11.34
CA LYS A 317 -8.92 12.63 -12.64
C LYS A 317 -10.20 12.14 -13.33
N GLN A 318 -10.42 10.83 -13.37
CA GLN A 318 -11.65 10.24 -13.94
C GLN A 318 -12.90 10.63 -13.15
N GLU A 319 -12.79 10.86 -11.84
CA GLU A 319 -13.90 11.40 -11.03
C GLU A 319 -14.23 12.85 -11.38
N GLU A 320 -13.22 13.69 -11.58
CA GLU A 320 -13.40 15.10 -11.97
C GLU A 320 -14.05 15.22 -13.35
N ASP A 321 -13.65 14.36 -14.28
CA ASP A 321 -14.18 14.37 -15.64
C ASP A 321 -15.57 13.74 -15.79
N MET A 322 -16.09 13.13 -14.73
CA MET A 322 -17.34 12.39 -14.75
C MET A 322 -18.54 13.25 -15.18
N PRO A 323 -19.42 12.75 -16.08
CA PRO A 323 -20.59 13.49 -16.54
C PRO A 323 -21.52 13.94 -15.40
N TRP A 324 -21.72 13.09 -14.38
CA TRP A 324 -22.55 13.45 -13.22
C TRP A 324 -21.93 14.57 -12.39
N ARG A 325 -20.60 14.58 -12.27
CA ARG A 325 -19.87 15.61 -11.58
C ARG A 325 -20.03 16.96 -12.29
N LYS A 326 -19.83 16.99 -13.61
CA LYS A 326 -20.04 18.18 -14.45
C LYS A 326 -21.49 18.67 -14.36
N LYS A 327 -22.48 17.76 -14.38
CA LYS A 327 -23.91 18.09 -14.25
C LYS A 327 -24.25 18.71 -12.89
N ILE A 328 -23.76 18.15 -11.79
CA ILE A 328 -24.04 18.73 -10.46
C ILE A 328 -23.30 20.06 -10.28
N ASP A 329 -22.08 20.20 -10.82
CA ASP A 329 -21.36 21.48 -10.83
C ASP A 329 -22.13 22.55 -11.62
N GLN A 330 -22.70 22.17 -12.77
CA GLN A 330 -23.58 23.03 -13.55
C GLN A 330 -24.88 23.35 -12.81
N LEU A 331 -25.52 22.37 -12.16
CA LEU A 331 -26.72 22.55 -11.34
C LEU A 331 -26.46 23.52 -10.19
N MET A 332 -25.34 23.37 -9.48
CA MET A 332 -24.97 24.28 -8.40
C MET A 332 -24.63 25.67 -8.94
N GLN A 333 -24.11 25.79 -10.17
CA GLN A 333 -23.94 27.08 -10.82
C GLN A 333 -25.28 27.72 -11.20
N THR A 334 -26.24 26.96 -11.74
CA THR A 334 -27.54 27.50 -12.16
C THR A 334 -28.43 27.85 -10.96
N VAL A 335 -28.41 27.04 -9.90
CA VAL A 335 -29.21 27.26 -8.68
C VAL A 335 -28.52 28.22 -7.71
N GLY A 336 -27.20 28.12 -7.53
CA GLY A 336 -26.44 28.89 -6.54
C GLY A 336 -25.77 30.17 -7.05
N LYS A 337 -25.52 30.30 -8.36
CA LYS A 337 -24.97 31.53 -8.96
C LYS A 337 -26.00 32.22 -9.84
N GLY A 338 -27.09 32.69 -9.22
CA GLY A 338 -27.86 33.79 -9.79
C GLY A 338 -26.92 34.95 -10.15
N ARG A 339 -26.70 35.14 -11.46
CA ARG A 339 -26.00 36.23 -12.17
C ARG A 339 -25.05 37.07 -11.30
N ARG A 340 -23.74 36.81 -11.43
CA ARG A 340 -22.77 37.88 -11.15
C ARG A 340 -22.88 38.92 -12.26
N THR A 341 -22.92 40.20 -11.90
CA THR A 341 -22.64 41.27 -12.87
C THR A 341 -21.25 41.06 -13.47
N ALA A 342 -20.94 41.72 -14.60
CA ALA A 342 -19.58 41.77 -15.15
C ALA A 342 -18.51 42.20 -14.11
N SER A 343 -18.92 42.88 -13.03
CA SER A 343 -18.08 43.28 -11.90
C SER A 343 -17.94 42.24 -10.78
N GLY A 344 -18.46 41.02 -10.95
CA GLY A 344 -18.35 39.95 -9.95
C GLY A 344 -19.30 40.08 -8.75
N LYS A 345 -20.20 41.07 -8.75
CA LYS A 345 -21.17 41.32 -7.66
C LYS A 345 -22.40 40.45 -7.88
N ILE A 346 -22.83 39.73 -6.84
CA ILE A 346 -24.01 38.85 -6.88
C ILE A 346 -25.26 39.75 -7.04
N ILE A 347 -26.01 39.58 -8.13
CA ILE A 347 -27.26 40.32 -8.34
C ILE A 347 -28.33 39.69 -7.46
N ARG A 348 -28.72 40.38 -6.39
CA ARG A 348 -29.93 40.06 -5.62
C ARG A 348 -31.14 40.41 -6.49
N THR A 349 -31.76 39.42 -7.11
CA THR A 349 -33.11 39.58 -7.68
C THR A 349 -34.08 39.84 -6.53
N GLY A 350 -34.73 41.01 -6.56
CA GLY A 350 -35.65 41.46 -5.51
C GLY A 350 -36.72 40.41 -5.20
N ALA A 351 -36.87 40.12 -3.92
CA ALA A 351 -37.84 39.18 -3.38
C ALA A 351 -39.28 39.62 -3.68
N ARG A 352 -40.02 38.80 -4.42
CA ARG A 352 -41.50 38.76 -4.33
C ARG A 352 -42.15 37.45 -4.74
N THR A 353 -41.40 36.37 -4.98
CA THR A 353 -41.98 35.04 -5.20
C THR A 353 -41.25 33.97 -4.38
N SER A 354 -42.03 33.25 -3.59
CA SER A 354 -41.72 32.66 -2.28
C SER A 354 -41.28 31.19 -2.32
N HIS A 355 -40.41 30.79 -3.26
CA HIS A 355 -39.94 29.39 -3.33
C HIS A 355 -38.45 29.24 -3.66
N ILE A 356 -37.68 30.31 -3.54
CA ILE A 356 -36.23 30.28 -3.77
C ILE A 356 -35.56 29.78 -2.48
N VAL A 357 -34.66 28.80 -2.60
CA VAL A 357 -33.84 28.31 -1.48
C VAL A 357 -33.11 29.50 -0.85
N GLU A 358 -33.16 29.64 0.48
CA GLU A 358 -32.48 30.75 1.15
C GLU A 358 -30.95 30.65 0.97
N ASP A 359 -30.28 31.79 0.82
CA ASP A 359 -28.82 31.88 0.63
C ASP A 359 -28.00 31.04 1.65
N PRO A 360 -28.30 31.04 2.97
CA PRO A 360 -27.53 30.26 3.95
C PRO A 360 -27.62 28.75 3.69
N ASP A 361 -28.77 28.33 3.20
CA ASP A 361 -29.13 26.94 2.98
C ASP A 361 -28.48 26.40 1.70
N LEU A 362 -28.38 27.25 0.67
CA LEU A 362 -27.56 27.04 -0.52
C LEU A 362 -26.06 26.97 -0.21
N ILE A 363 -25.56 27.88 0.64
CA ILE A 363 -24.16 27.85 1.09
C ILE A 363 -23.87 26.55 1.84
N ALA A 364 -24.77 26.13 2.75
CA ALA A 364 -24.62 24.88 3.48
C ALA A 364 -24.59 23.66 2.55
N ALA A 365 -25.46 23.62 1.53
CA ALA A 365 -25.45 22.56 0.52
C ALA A 365 -24.16 22.56 -0.31
N TRP A 366 -23.64 23.74 -0.67
CA TRP A 366 -22.37 23.87 -1.38
C TRP A 366 -21.19 23.42 -0.53
N ASP A 367 -21.15 23.79 0.75
CA ASP A 367 -20.12 23.37 1.68
C ASP A 367 -20.16 21.85 1.93
N GLU A 368 -21.36 21.26 2.05
CA GLU A 368 -21.55 19.80 2.13
C GLU A 368 -20.98 19.11 0.88
N TYR A 369 -21.33 19.62 -0.31
CA TYR A 369 -20.85 19.12 -1.58
C TYR A 369 -19.32 19.22 -1.73
N GLN A 370 -18.73 20.39 -1.45
CA GLN A 370 -17.28 20.58 -1.48
C GLN A 370 -16.58 19.68 -0.46
N ALA A 371 -17.06 19.64 0.78
CA ALA A 371 -16.48 18.79 1.81
C ALA A 371 -16.50 17.30 1.44
N MET A 372 -17.45 16.86 0.62
CA MET A 372 -17.55 15.47 0.16
C MET A 372 -16.61 15.17 -1.00
N ILE A 373 -16.54 16.06 -1.99
CA ILE A 373 -15.65 15.92 -3.14
C ILE A 373 -14.19 15.92 -2.72
N TRP A 374 -13.85 16.85 -1.84
CA TRP A 374 -12.51 17.02 -1.34
C TRP A 374 -12.19 16.05 -0.21
N ARG A 375 -13.03 15.04 0.06
CA ARG A 375 -12.54 13.88 0.80
C ARG A 375 -11.52 13.20 -0.10
N PRO A 376 -10.25 13.07 0.31
CA PRO A 376 -9.33 12.17 -0.36
C PRO A 376 -10.00 10.81 -0.44
N ALA A 377 -9.95 10.16 -1.60
CA ALA A 377 -10.37 8.79 -1.69
C ALA A 377 -9.61 7.98 -0.62
N GLU A 378 -10.31 7.18 0.18
CA GLU A 378 -9.71 5.97 0.76
C GLU A 378 -9.39 5.08 -0.46
N MET A 379 -8.36 5.41 -1.25
CA MET A 379 -7.93 4.49 -2.32
C MET A 379 -7.48 3.21 -1.61
N ASP A 380 -7.85 2.06 -2.14
CA ASP A 380 -7.15 0.82 -1.80
C ASP A 380 -5.76 0.86 -2.45
N ASP A 381 -4.80 0.13 -1.84
CA ASP A 381 -3.39 -0.04 -2.23
C ASP A 381 -3.20 -0.46 -3.71
N MET A 382 -3.48 0.41 -4.67
CA MET A 382 -3.36 0.13 -6.10
C MET A 382 -2.14 0.85 -6.65
N PRO A 383 -1.22 0.14 -7.33
CA PRO A 383 -0.09 0.76 -7.99
C PRO A 383 -0.62 1.80 -9.00
N VAL A 384 -0.13 3.03 -8.87
CA VAL A 384 -0.24 4.04 -9.92
C VAL A 384 0.52 3.45 -11.10
N GLU A 385 -0.18 3.08 -12.16
CA GLU A 385 0.47 2.79 -13.43
C GLU A 385 1.05 4.14 -13.86
N ASP A 386 2.38 4.25 -13.81
CA ASP A 386 3.08 5.29 -14.56
C ASP A 386 2.66 5.02 -16.02
N GLU A 387 1.67 5.78 -16.50
CA GLU A 387 1.52 5.94 -17.94
C GLU A 387 2.89 6.44 -18.38
N ASP A 388 3.57 5.67 -19.23
CA ASP A 388 4.78 6.10 -19.94
C ASP A 388 4.37 7.32 -20.78
N ASP A 389 4.23 8.48 -20.11
CA ASP A 389 4.16 9.79 -20.72
C ASP A 389 5.54 9.96 -21.36
N ASP A 390 5.59 9.67 -22.66
CA ASP A 390 6.71 9.97 -23.53
C ASP A 390 7.31 11.32 -23.12
N GLU A 391 8.60 11.30 -22.82
CA GLU A 391 9.44 12.39 -22.35
C GLU A 391 9.22 13.68 -23.16
N ASP A 392 8.23 14.49 -22.76
CA ASP A 392 8.17 15.89 -23.18
C ASP A 392 9.16 16.64 -22.28
N ASP A 393 10.44 16.48 -22.60
CA ASP A 393 11.62 17.10 -22.00
C ASP A 393 11.68 18.62 -22.32
N ASN A 394 10.51 19.24 -22.47
CA ASN A 394 10.37 20.67 -22.62
C ASN A 394 10.67 21.31 -21.25
N PRO A 395 11.68 22.20 -21.15
CA PRO A 395 11.97 22.91 -19.93
C PRO A 395 10.74 23.73 -19.54
N ARG A 396 10.01 23.26 -18.53
CA ARG A 396 8.87 23.98 -17.94
C ARG A 396 9.31 25.42 -17.65
N GLU A 397 8.50 26.38 -18.09
CA GLU A 397 8.76 27.81 -17.86
C GLU A 397 9.16 28.03 -16.40
N LYS A 398 10.27 28.73 -16.18
CA LYS A 398 10.74 29.08 -14.84
C LYS A 398 9.63 29.82 -14.11
N VAL A 399 8.97 29.15 -13.17
CA VAL A 399 8.08 29.81 -12.21
C VAL A 399 8.97 30.66 -11.31
N GLU A 400 9.04 31.96 -11.58
CA GLU A 400 9.70 32.90 -10.67
C GLU A 400 8.87 33.03 -9.40
N PHE A 401 9.35 32.42 -8.32
CA PHE A 401 8.81 32.66 -6.98
C PHE A 401 9.30 34.03 -6.51
N SER A 402 8.37 34.94 -6.23
CA SER A 402 8.68 36.30 -5.76
C SER A 402 9.29 36.36 -4.36
N VAL A 403 9.33 35.24 -3.64
CA VAL A 403 9.86 35.13 -2.27
C VAL A 403 10.70 33.87 -2.17
N ASP A 404 11.95 34.02 -1.72
CA ASP A 404 12.83 32.90 -1.39
C ASP A 404 12.19 32.01 -0.32
N ALA A 405 12.05 30.72 -0.61
CA ALA A 405 11.53 29.72 0.32
C ALA A 405 12.53 29.39 1.46
N GLY A 406 13.66 30.11 1.53
CA GLY A 406 14.73 29.95 2.50
C GLY A 406 15.89 29.12 1.98
N VAL A 407 15.87 28.72 0.71
CA VAL A 407 16.85 27.81 0.09
C VAL A 407 17.66 28.46 -1.03
N ALA A 408 17.46 29.76 -1.33
CA ALA A 408 18.23 30.44 -2.38
C ALA A 408 19.75 30.41 -2.13
N HIS A 409 20.16 30.37 -0.85
CA HIS A 409 21.57 30.22 -0.47
C HIS A 409 22.20 28.89 -0.93
N LEU A 410 21.39 27.86 -1.16
CA LEU A 410 21.80 26.56 -1.70
C LEU A 410 21.81 26.53 -3.23
N GLY A 411 21.23 27.53 -3.90
CA GLY A 411 21.07 27.57 -5.36
C GLY A 411 22.37 27.54 -6.17
N LYS A 412 23.51 27.83 -5.54
CA LYS A 412 24.84 27.79 -6.17
C LYS A 412 25.65 26.53 -5.83
N MET A 413 25.10 25.64 -5.01
CA MET A 413 25.82 24.47 -4.53
C MET A 413 25.74 23.32 -5.54
N THR A 414 26.89 22.71 -5.86
CA THR A 414 26.91 21.50 -6.71
C THR A 414 26.47 20.27 -5.91
N MET A 415 26.10 19.18 -6.60
CA MET A 415 25.75 17.93 -5.90
C MET A 415 26.94 17.39 -5.10
N GLU A 416 28.16 17.47 -5.62
CA GLU A 416 29.38 17.03 -4.93
C GLU A 416 29.62 17.82 -3.65
N ASP A 417 29.34 19.13 -3.67
CA ASP A 417 29.45 19.97 -2.48
C ASP A 417 28.39 19.57 -1.44
N MET A 418 27.14 19.28 -1.85
CA MET A 418 26.10 18.76 -0.95
C MET A 418 26.50 17.42 -0.33
N TRP A 419 27.00 16.47 -1.13
CA TRP A 419 27.44 15.16 -0.65
C TRP A 419 28.61 15.29 0.32
N ARG A 420 29.60 16.12 -0.02
CA ARG A 420 30.73 16.42 0.86
C ARG A 420 30.27 17.04 2.18
N GLN A 421 29.26 17.91 2.13
CA GLN A 421 28.67 18.48 3.33
C GLN A 421 27.98 17.44 4.21
N LEU A 422 27.29 16.46 3.63
CA LEU A 422 26.62 15.39 4.36
C LEU A 422 27.55 14.24 4.80
N GLY A 423 28.81 14.25 4.36
CA GLY A 423 29.75 13.16 4.61
C GLY A 423 29.54 11.93 3.72
N LEU A 424 28.80 12.08 2.63
CA LEU A 424 28.51 11.02 1.68
C LEU A 424 29.62 10.91 0.63
N ARG A 425 30.03 9.69 0.30
CA ARG A 425 30.94 9.41 -0.81
C ARG A 425 30.11 9.18 -2.07
N ASP A 426 30.43 9.90 -3.14
CA ASP A 426 29.84 9.75 -4.48
C ASP A 426 28.30 9.86 -4.53
N GLY A 427 27.69 10.55 -3.55
CA GLY A 427 26.23 10.71 -3.47
C GLY A 427 25.46 9.44 -3.12
N LEU A 428 26.14 8.39 -2.67
CA LEU A 428 25.50 7.11 -2.36
C LEU A 428 24.93 7.16 -0.93
N LEU A 429 23.62 6.97 -0.82
CA LEU A 429 22.92 6.88 0.45
C LEU A 429 23.07 5.48 1.06
N PRO A 430 23.16 5.36 2.41
CA PRO A 430 23.26 4.07 3.07
C PRO A 430 22.01 3.23 2.87
N GLY A 431 22.20 1.92 2.75
CA GLY A 431 21.13 0.95 2.62
C GLY A 431 20.31 1.07 1.32
N ARG A 432 20.84 1.75 0.30
CA ARG A 432 20.15 1.87 -0.99
C ARG A 432 19.91 0.51 -1.64
N ALA A 433 18.76 0.35 -2.27
CA ALA A 433 18.53 -0.77 -3.16
C ALA A 433 19.38 -0.61 -4.42
N VAL A 434 19.79 -1.75 -4.98
CA VAL A 434 20.54 -1.85 -6.22
C VAL A 434 19.74 -2.81 -7.12
N ASP A 435 19.49 -2.40 -8.36
CA ASP A 435 18.81 -3.25 -9.33
C ASP A 435 19.72 -4.40 -9.81
N GLU A 436 19.17 -5.28 -10.66
CA GLU A 436 19.90 -6.42 -11.22
C GLU A 436 21.15 -6.00 -12.03
N SER A 437 21.17 -4.76 -12.53
CA SER A 437 22.27 -4.20 -13.31
C SER A 437 23.33 -3.52 -12.43
N GLY A 438 23.17 -3.52 -11.11
CA GLY A 438 24.10 -2.84 -10.21
C GLY A 438 23.83 -1.33 -10.07
N ASN A 439 22.76 -0.80 -10.67
CA ASN A 439 22.42 0.61 -10.61
C ASN A 439 21.51 0.89 -9.42
N SER A 440 21.64 2.09 -8.85
CA SER A 440 20.72 2.58 -7.82
C SER A 440 20.00 3.82 -8.33
N LEU A 441 18.78 4.03 -7.86
CA LEU A 441 18.10 5.31 -8.05
C LEU A 441 18.97 6.47 -7.55
N ARG A 442 18.92 7.58 -8.28
CA ARG A 442 19.64 8.81 -7.95
C ARG A 442 18.64 9.91 -7.66
N LEU A 443 18.92 10.66 -6.61
CA LEU A 443 18.17 11.87 -6.30
C LEU A 443 18.58 12.99 -7.24
N ALA A 444 17.60 13.73 -7.73
CA ALA A 444 17.82 14.95 -8.50
C ALA A 444 18.40 16.06 -7.61
N TRP A 445 19.00 17.08 -8.23
CA TRP A 445 19.64 18.18 -7.51
C TRP A 445 18.69 18.87 -6.52
N HIS A 446 17.45 19.17 -6.93
CA HIS A 446 16.48 19.85 -6.06
C HIS A 446 16.08 18.98 -4.86
N GLN A 447 16.09 17.66 -5.02
CA GLN A 447 15.80 16.74 -3.92
C GLN A 447 16.93 16.73 -2.89
N TRP A 448 18.19 16.82 -3.33
CA TRP A 448 19.33 17.01 -2.44
C TRP A 448 19.28 18.33 -1.68
N VAL A 449 18.86 19.42 -2.33
CA VAL A 449 18.65 20.72 -1.68
C VAL A 449 17.63 20.59 -0.55
N SER A 450 16.48 19.95 -0.80
CA SER A 450 15.47 19.71 0.22
C SER A 450 15.99 18.86 1.38
N ILE A 451 16.77 17.81 1.12
CA ILE A 451 17.38 16.96 2.15
C ILE A 451 18.37 17.76 3.00
N LEU A 452 19.21 18.58 2.38
CA LEU A 452 20.19 19.40 3.10
C LEU A 452 19.50 20.43 4.01
N GLU A 453 18.43 21.08 3.53
CA GLU A 453 17.61 21.99 4.33
C GLU A 453 16.91 21.25 5.49
N MET A 454 16.37 20.05 5.26
CA MET A 454 15.79 19.21 6.32
C MET A 454 16.83 18.86 7.39
N VAL A 455 18.07 18.55 6.99
CA VAL A 455 19.19 18.32 7.92
C VAL A 455 19.53 19.60 8.68
N ASP A 456 19.71 20.73 8.00
CA ASP A 456 20.06 22.01 8.64
C ASP A 456 19.05 22.46 9.71
N ARG A 457 17.75 22.26 9.43
CA ARG A 457 16.65 22.54 10.37
C ARG A 457 16.62 21.61 11.57
N SER A 458 17.13 20.40 11.40
CA SER A 458 17.12 19.37 12.43
C SER A 458 18.28 19.48 13.41
N PHE A 459 19.29 20.27 13.09
CA PHE A 459 20.45 20.50 13.95
C PHE A 459 20.44 21.91 14.53
N THR A 460 20.89 22.02 15.77
CA THR A 460 20.86 23.22 16.61
C THR A 460 22.21 23.46 17.24
N ALA A 461 22.54 24.72 17.51
CA ALA A 461 23.84 25.11 18.05
C ALA A 461 24.00 24.71 19.52
N THR A 462 22.89 24.68 20.27
CA THR A 462 22.91 24.48 21.73
C THR A 462 21.96 23.37 22.15
N LEU A 463 22.34 22.65 23.21
CA LEU A 463 21.48 21.66 23.85
C LEU A 463 20.23 22.36 24.43
N GLY A 464 19.07 21.74 24.28
CA GLY A 464 17.77 22.29 24.70
C GLY A 464 17.13 23.23 23.68
N GLN A 465 17.85 23.69 22.64
CA GLN A 465 17.26 24.53 21.61
C GLN A 465 16.26 23.72 20.77
N VAL A 466 15.04 24.23 20.61
CA VAL A 466 14.01 23.59 19.78
C VAL A 466 14.46 23.64 18.32
N GLY A 467 14.60 22.47 17.68
CA GLY A 467 14.86 22.39 16.25
C GLY A 467 13.63 22.80 15.44
N ARG A 468 13.78 22.94 14.12
CA ARG A 468 12.71 23.47 13.27
C ARG A 468 12.01 22.34 12.52
N PRO A 469 10.67 22.25 12.59
CA PRO A 469 9.90 21.37 11.72
C PRO A 469 9.96 21.85 10.27
N THR A 470 9.65 20.95 9.33
CA THR A 470 9.70 21.24 7.89
C THR A 470 8.36 20.97 7.23
N LEU A 471 7.93 21.90 6.38
CA LEU A 471 6.79 21.74 5.48
C LEU A 471 7.33 21.66 4.05
N LEU A 472 7.17 20.50 3.41
CA LEU A 472 7.45 20.33 1.98
C LEU A 472 6.18 20.62 1.20
N ALA A 473 6.17 21.77 0.53
CA ALA A 473 5.03 22.29 -0.24
C ALA A 473 5.36 22.38 -1.74
N ASP A 474 6.27 21.54 -2.21
CA ASP A 474 6.59 21.39 -3.63
C ASP A 474 5.36 20.95 -4.40
N GLU A 475 5.30 21.27 -5.70
CA GLU A 475 4.22 20.82 -6.57
C GLU A 475 4.17 19.28 -6.65
N VAL A 476 3.02 18.75 -7.09
CA VAL A 476 2.86 17.31 -7.37
C VAL A 476 3.90 16.87 -8.41
N GLY A 477 4.48 15.68 -8.23
CA GLY A 477 5.48 15.13 -9.15
C GLY A 477 6.94 15.49 -8.85
N PHE A 478 7.25 16.38 -7.91
CA PHE A 478 8.65 16.74 -7.58
C PHE A 478 9.43 15.68 -6.78
N GLY A 479 8.81 14.53 -6.51
CA GLY A 479 9.43 13.42 -5.79
C GLY A 479 9.60 13.69 -4.28
N LYS A 480 8.61 14.31 -3.62
CA LYS A 480 8.60 14.53 -2.16
C LYS A 480 8.84 13.22 -1.38
N THR A 481 8.29 12.11 -1.85
CA THR A 481 8.53 10.77 -1.30
C THR A 481 10.01 10.41 -1.30
N ALA A 482 10.69 10.57 -2.44
CA ALA A 482 12.13 10.33 -2.57
C ALA A 482 12.96 11.27 -1.67
N GLN A 483 12.56 12.55 -1.52
CA GLN A 483 13.21 13.49 -0.59
C GLN A 483 13.14 13.00 0.86
N VAL A 484 11.98 12.52 1.31
CA VAL A 484 11.80 11.98 2.67
C VAL A 484 12.61 10.70 2.89
N ILE A 485 12.59 9.79 1.91
CA ILE A 485 13.38 8.55 1.96
C ILE A 485 14.87 8.87 2.03
N GLY A 486 15.35 9.79 1.19
CA GLY A 486 16.74 10.23 1.21
C GLY A 486 17.12 10.87 2.55
N TYR A 487 16.23 11.68 3.12
CA TYR A 487 16.43 12.26 4.44
C TYR A 487 16.51 11.21 5.57
N LEU A 488 15.68 10.17 5.55
CA LEU A 488 15.77 9.03 6.47
C LEU A 488 17.14 8.33 6.37
N GLN A 489 17.60 8.04 5.17
CA GLN A 489 18.91 7.42 4.95
C GLN A 489 20.06 8.31 5.43
N VAL A 490 19.97 9.62 5.23
CA VAL A 490 20.94 10.58 5.78
C VAL A 490 20.92 10.57 7.31
N LEU A 491 19.76 10.53 7.96
CA LEU A 491 19.70 10.41 9.42
C LEU A 491 20.39 9.14 9.94
N TRP A 492 20.23 8.01 9.26
CA TRP A 492 20.94 6.76 9.60
C TRP A 492 22.46 6.90 9.46
N HIS A 493 22.91 7.54 8.38
CA HIS A 493 24.32 7.85 8.16
C HIS A 493 24.87 8.73 9.30
N LEU A 494 24.20 9.84 9.60
CA LEU A 494 24.62 10.78 10.64
C LEU A 494 24.61 10.15 12.03
N LYS A 495 23.63 9.30 12.35
CA LYS A 495 23.62 8.52 13.61
C LYS A 495 24.84 7.62 13.71
N THR A 496 25.17 6.89 12.64
CA THR A 496 26.36 6.03 12.60
C THR A 496 27.64 6.83 12.83
N LEU A 497 27.75 8.02 12.23
CA LEU A 497 28.87 8.93 12.46
C LEU A 497 28.93 9.44 13.91
N GLN A 498 27.77 9.78 14.51
CA GLN A 498 27.70 10.19 15.90
C GLN A 498 28.12 9.05 16.85
N ASP A 499 27.59 7.85 16.67
CA ASP A 499 27.89 6.69 17.53
C ASP A 499 29.36 6.29 17.49
N SER A 500 30.00 6.47 16.35
CA SER A 500 31.43 6.20 16.18
C SER A 500 32.32 7.27 16.81
N ASN A 501 31.75 8.39 17.25
CA ASN A 501 32.47 9.49 17.88
C ASN A 501 32.01 9.66 19.35
N VAL A 502 32.77 9.10 20.28
CA VAL A 502 32.46 9.13 21.73
C VAL A 502 32.33 10.56 22.26
N ASP A 503 33.13 11.50 21.73
CA ASP A 503 33.17 12.89 22.20
C ASP A 503 32.03 13.77 21.65
N TRP A 504 31.13 13.25 20.82
CA TRP A 504 29.99 14.01 20.31
C TRP A 504 28.97 14.37 21.42
N PRO A 505 28.44 15.61 21.49
CA PRO A 505 28.67 16.77 20.61
C PRO A 505 29.83 17.70 21.07
N MET A 506 30.47 17.36 22.19
CA MET A 506 31.40 18.20 22.96
C MET A 506 32.84 18.20 22.43
N THR A 507 33.09 17.73 21.20
CA THR A 507 34.42 17.73 20.57
C THR A 507 35.02 19.14 20.59
N LYS A 508 35.94 19.39 21.55
CA LYS A 508 36.58 20.69 21.77
C LYS A 508 37.47 21.13 20.60
N LYS A 509 37.94 20.18 19.79
CA LYS A 509 38.62 20.46 18.51
C LYS A 509 37.57 20.62 17.42
N SER A 510 37.31 21.87 17.05
CA SER A 510 36.23 22.27 16.13
C SER A 510 36.43 21.86 14.66
N SER A 511 37.59 21.32 14.29
CA SER A 511 37.99 21.19 12.88
C SER A 511 38.15 19.77 12.36
N GLU A 512 38.21 18.74 13.21
CA GLU A 512 38.59 17.38 12.79
C GLU A 512 37.62 16.34 13.34
N TRP A 513 36.75 15.87 12.46
CA TRP A 513 35.99 14.63 12.67
C TRP A 513 36.94 13.42 12.60
N PRO A 514 36.67 12.33 13.33
CA PRO A 514 37.52 11.14 13.28
C PRO A 514 37.62 10.62 11.82
N PRO A 515 38.83 10.26 11.36
CA PRO A 515 39.01 9.78 10.00
C PRO A 515 38.32 8.43 9.79
N ASP A 516 37.66 8.30 8.65
CA ASP A 516 36.76 7.22 8.18
C ASP A 516 37.45 5.85 7.96
N LYS A 517 38.60 5.59 8.61
CA LYS A 517 39.43 4.41 8.35
C LYS A 517 38.90 3.10 8.95
N GLU A 518 38.06 3.16 9.98
CA GLU A 518 37.52 1.95 10.64
C GLU A 518 36.08 1.60 10.23
N LEU A 519 35.30 2.55 9.71
CA LEU A 519 33.86 2.34 9.47
C LEU A 519 33.59 1.42 8.26
N VAL A 520 34.40 1.55 7.21
CA VAL A 520 34.27 0.77 5.97
C VAL A 520 34.54 -0.72 6.20
N PHE A 521 35.37 -1.08 7.18
CA PHE A 521 35.73 -2.48 7.42
C PHE A 521 34.67 -3.26 8.22
N ARG A 522 33.84 -2.58 9.02
CA ARG A 522 32.80 -3.23 9.84
C ARG A 522 31.46 -3.38 9.13
N LEU A 523 31.10 -2.45 8.24
CA LEU A 523 29.78 -2.46 7.58
C LEU A 523 29.66 -3.46 6.41
N GLY A 524 30.78 -3.94 5.87
CA GLY A 524 30.79 -4.91 4.76
C GLY A 524 30.68 -6.39 5.14
N ARG A 525 30.60 -6.75 6.44
CA ARG A 525 30.63 -8.15 6.90
C ARG A 525 29.42 -8.65 7.69
N THR A 526 28.44 -7.81 8.01
CA THR A 526 27.22 -8.25 8.68
C THR A 526 26.09 -8.45 7.66
N SER A 527 26.26 -9.44 6.77
CA SER A 527 25.09 -10.12 6.23
C SER A 527 24.57 -11.08 7.30
N TYR A 528 23.26 -11.06 7.54
CA TYR A 528 22.60 -11.95 8.49
C TYR A 528 22.67 -13.40 7.99
N ALA A 529 23.75 -14.11 8.33
CA ALA A 529 23.85 -15.56 8.20
C ALA A 529 23.76 -16.19 9.59
N ASN A 530 22.56 -16.59 9.99
CA ASN A 530 22.32 -17.40 11.17
C ASN A 530 22.41 -18.89 10.77
N THR A 531 23.62 -19.46 10.69
CA THR A 531 23.84 -20.91 10.70
C THR A 531 25.18 -21.25 11.36
N SER A 532 25.15 -22.25 12.24
CA SER A 532 26.30 -22.82 12.96
C SER A 532 27.42 -23.26 12.01
N PRO A 533 28.70 -23.24 12.43
CA PRO A 533 29.81 -23.56 11.53
C PRO A 533 29.91 -25.07 11.27
N PRO A 534 30.02 -25.54 10.01
CA PRO A 534 30.54 -26.86 9.73
C PRO A 534 32.08 -26.82 9.70
N ARG A 535 32.70 -27.96 10.04
CA ARG A 535 34.16 -28.20 9.99
C ARG A 535 34.73 -27.94 8.58
N PRO A 536 35.99 -27.51 8.46
CA PRO A 536 36.60 -27.26 7.16
C PRO A 536 36.98 -28.58 6.45
N PRO A 537 36.72 -28.71 5.13
CA PRO A 537 37.49 -29.59 4.28
C PRO A 537 38.68 -28.84 3.64
N SER A 538 39.70 -29.62 3.32
CA SER A 538 41.00 -29.28 2.72
C SER A 538 40.92 -28.60 1.33
N PRO A 539 42.01 -27.94 0.88
CA PRO A 539 41.98 -27.04 -0.26
C PRO A 539 42.31 -27.75 -1.57
N GLU A 540 41.43 -27.66 -2.58
CA GLU A 540 41.81 -27.83 -3.98
C GLU A 540 41.19 -26.73 -4.87
N ASN A 541 42.11 -25.91 -5.39
CA ASN A 541 42.15 -25.13 -6.62
C ASN A 541 40.88 -24.94 -7.48
N GLY A 542 40.51 -23.67 -7.70
CA GLY A 542 39.64 -23.25 -8.80
C GLY A 542 39.27 -21.77 -8.73
N LYS A 543 40.16 -20.88 -9.17
CA LYS A 543 39.96 -19.42 -9.17
C LYS A 543 39.03 -18.98 -10.32
N HIS A 544 37.81 -18.57 -9.99
CA HIS A 544 37.07 -17.54 -10.71
C HIS A 544 36.30 -16.68 -9.70
N THR A 545 36.89 -15.57 -9.29
CA THR A 545 36.23 -14.53 -8.49
C THR A 545 35.89 -13.35 -9.38
N LEU A 546 34.60 -13.02 -9.43
CA LEU A 546 34.04 -11.77 -9.97
C LEU A 546 34.67 -10.56 -9.25
N PRO A 547 34.82 -9.41 -9.92
CA PRO A 547 35.49 -8.25 -9.34
C PRO A 547 34.59 -7.58 -8.29
N CYS A 548 34.91 -7.81 -7.01
CA CYS A 548 34.46 -6.96 -5.92
C CYS A 548 35.28 -5.66 -6.00
N CYS A 549 34.70 -4.61 -6.59
CA CYS A 549 35.20 -3.25 -6.41
C CYS A 549 35.31 -2.94 -4.90
N TRP A 550 36.16 -2.01 -4.48
CA TRP A 550 36.44 -1.61 -3.09
C TRP A 550 37.61 -2.33 -2.39
N SER A 551 38.79 -2.31 -3.00
CA SER A 551 40.06 -2.62 -2.31
C SER A 551 41.26 -1.79 -2.81
N HIS A 552 41.14 -0.46 -2.81
CA HIS A 552 42.30 0.43 -2.95
C HIS A 552 42.39 1.37 -1.74
N GLY A 553 43.46 1.25 -0.96
CA GLY A 553 43.73 2.06 0.22
C GLY A 553 44.04 3.51 -0.15
N VAL A 554 43.31 4.44 0.46
CA VAL A 554 43.44 5.89 0.21
C VAL A 554 43.83 6.63 1.50
N GLN A 555 44.68 7.66 1.34
CA GLN A 555 45.25 8.49 2.41
C GLN A 555 44.22 9.37 3.18
N PRO A 556 44.47 9.70 4.46
CA PRO A 556 43.54 10.37 5.39
C PRO A 556 43.40 11.90 5.21
N ARG A 557 43.23 12.41 3.98
CA ARG A 557 43.12 13.88 3.74
C ARG A 557 41.70 14.42 3.51
N HIS A 558 40.65 13.58 3.56
CA HIS A 558 39.29 13.97 3.11
C HIS A 558 38.21 14.10 4.20
N CYS A 559 38.54 14.02 5.49
CA CYS A 559 37.52 14.04 6.57
C CYS A 559 37.16 15.48 7.01
N ARG A 560 36.62 16.28 6.08
CA ARG A 560 35.98 17.59 6.36
C ARG A 560 34.46 17.54 6.12
N ALA A 561 33.82 16.42 6.46
CA ALA A 561 32.36 16.28 6.38
C ALA A 561 31.67 17.18 7.42
N LEU A 562 30.48 17.72 7.09
CA LEU A 562 29.60 18.51 7.97
C LEU A 562 29.99 19.97 8.26
N ARG A 563 30.70 20.64 7.34
CA ARG A 563 30.85 22.12 7.40
C ARG A 563 29.51 22.86 7.31
N SER A 564 28.50 22.26 6.67
CA SER A 564 27.16 22.87 6.48
C SER A 564 26.44 23.14 7.78
N LEU A 565 26.57 22.23 8.74
CA LEU A 565 25.96 22.40 10.05
C LEU A 565 26.58 23.55 10.83
N GLY A 566 27.75 24.07 10.42
CA GLY A 566 28.42 25.16 11.11
C GLY A 566 28.71 24.79 12.57
N ASN A 567 28.13 25.54 13.50
CA ASN A 567 28.19 25.27 14.94
C ASN A 567 27.05 24.37 15.46
N LYS A 568 26.16 23.88 14.60
CA LYS A 568 25.00 23.06 14.97
C LYS A 568 25.41 21.60 15.19
N ARG A 569 25.43 21.18 16.45
CA ARG A 569 25.84 19.82 16.86
C ARG A 569 24.77 19.05 17.61
N CYS A 570 23.68 19.71 17.99
CA CYS A 570 22.61 19.10 18.75
C CYS A 570 21.44 18.79 17.81
N PHE A 571 21.01 17.53 17.73
CA PHE A 571 19.85 17.14 16.93
C PHE A 571 18.55 17.48 17.67
N MET A 572 17.77 18.44 17.15
CA MET A 572 16.52 18.92 17.75
C MET A 572 16.67 19.27 19.25
N GLY A 573 17.77 19.96 19.59
CA GLY A 573 18.11 20.30 20.97
C GLY A 573 18.63 19.14 21.81
N ARG A 574 18.84 17.96 21.23
CA ARG A 574 19.40 16.79 21.91
C ARG A 574 20.87 16.62 21.55
N ALA A 575 21.64 16.02 22.44
CA ALA A 575 23.07 15.81 22.20
C ALA A 575 23.32 14.91 20.98
N ARG A 576 22.48 13.89 20.78
CA ARG A 576 22.59 12.88 19.71
C ARG A 576 21.23 12.61 19.08
N ILE A 577 21.24 12.08 17.86
CA ILE A 577 20.07 11.47 17.24
C ILE A 577 19.67 10.25 18.08
N PRO A 578 18.43 10.14 18.59
CA PRO A 578 18.01 9.01 19.41
C PRO A 578 17.71 7.76 18.58
N ASP A 579 17.94 6.57 19.16
CA ASP A 579 17.57 5.27 18.57
C ASP A 579 16.07 5.01 18.70
N ARG A 580 15.29 5.63 17.82
CA ARG A 580 13.83 5.52 17.77
C ARG A 580 13.35 5.26 16.33
N PRO A 581 12.23 4.54 16.16
CA PRO A 581 11.67 4.31 14.84
C PRO A 581 11.13 5.61 14.24
N SER A 582 10.96 5.63 12.92
CA SER A 582 10.27 6.72 12.21
C SER A 582 8.84 6.31 11.86
N ILE A 583 7.93 7.28 11.80
CA ILE A 583 6.52 7.08 11.47
C ILE A 583 6.14 7.91 10.25
N ILE A 584 5.43 7.28 9.32
CA ILE A 584 4.84 7.91 8.14
C ILE A 584 3.33 7.74 8.23
N ILE A 585 2.60 8.84 8.35
CA ILE A 585 1.15 8.88 8.45
C ILE A 585 0.62 9.31 7.09
N CYS A 586 -0.10 8.42 6.42
CA CYS A 586 -0.63 8.67 5.08
C CYS A 586 -2.06 8.12 4.94
N ALA A 587 -2.76 8.56 3.88
CA ALA A 587 -4.03 7.94 3.51
C ALA A 587 -3.84 6.44 3.21
N THR A 588 -4.86 5.62 3.44
CA THR A 588 -4.83 4.16 3.21
C THR A 588 -4.31 3.82 1.81
N SER A 589 -4.68 4.64 0.84
CA SER A 589 -4.28 4.59 -0.55
C SER A 589 -2.80 4.68 -0.85
N LEU A 590 -2.09 5.37 0.01
CA LEU A 590 -0.70 5.69 -0.20
C LEU A 590 0.20 4.75 0.60
N VAL A 591 -0.37 3.85 1.40
CA VAL A 591 0.39 2.83 2.14
C VAL A 591 1.14 1.93 1.17
N GLY A 592 0.46 1.42 0.14
CA GLY A 592 1.05 0.61 -0.94
C GLY A 592 2.14 1.37 -1.69
N GLN A 593 1.87 2.62 -2.09
CA GLN A 593 2.84 3.48 -2.77
C GLN A 593 4.09 3.74 -1.92
N TRP A 594 3.92 4.12 -0.64
CA TRP A 594 5.05 4.32 0.28
C TRP A 594 5.85 3.03 0.48
N ARG A 595 5.19 1.88 0.60
CA ARG A 595 5.85 0.58 0.75
C ARG A 595 6.62 0.20 -0.52
N HIS A 596 6.05 0.47 -1.69
CA HIS A 596 6.71 0.25 -2.98
C HIS A 596 7.96 1.13 -3.10
N GLU A 597 7.82 2.44 -2.90
CA GLU A 597 8.93 3.39 -2.97
C GLU A 597 10.02 3.05 -1.94
N LEU A 598 9.67 2.79 -0.69
CA LEU A 598 10.67 2.40 0.32
C LEU A 598 11.46 1.16 -0.09
N ARG A 599 10.83 0.15 -0.70
CA ARG A 599 11.51 -1.06 -1.20
C ARG A 599 12.33 -0.80 -2.47
N ARG A 600 11.89 0.14 -3.29
CA ARG A 600 12.59 0.56 -4.51
C ARG A 600 13.86 1.35 -4.18
N TRP A 601 13.84 2.14 -3.11
CA TRP A 601 14.96 2.99 -2.70
C TRP A 601 15.86 2.34 -1.65
N ILE A 602 15.33 1.47 -0.79
CA ILE A 602 16.05 0.88 0.33
C ILE A 602 16.06 -0.64 0.19
N SER A 603 17.25 -1.24 0.37
CA SER A 603 17.44 -2.68 0.39
C SER A 603 16.55 -3.33 1.46
N PRO A 604 15.86 -4.45 1.15
CA PRO A 604 14.97 -5.13 2.10
C PRO A 604 15.64 -5.56 3.42
N ASN A 605 16.96 -5.73 3.42
CA ASN A 605 17.74 -6.16 4.58
C ASN A 605 18.26 -5.00 5.44
N ASP A 606 18.18 -3.76 4.94
CA ASP A 606 18.76 -2.60 5.62
C ASP A 606 17.79 -1.89 6.55
N CYS A 607 16.48 -2.15 6.42
CA CYS A 607 15.46 -1.52 7.25
C CYS A 607 14.26 -2.44 7.53
N HIS A 608 13.54 -2.17 8.61
CA HIS A 608 12.26 -2.81 8.90
C HIS A 608 11.13 -1.88 8.45
N ILE A 609 10.35 -2.29 7.44
CA ILE A 609 9.16 -1.55 6.99
C ILE A 609 7.93 -2.26 7.55
N LEU A 610 7.29 -1.62 8.52
CA LEU A 610 6.11 -2.12 9.22
C LEU A 610 4.87 -1.32 8.81
N VAL A 611 3.72 -1.98 8.76
CA VAL A 611 2.44 -1.32 8.45
C VAL A 611 1.51 -1.45 9.65
N TYR A 612 1.04 -0.33 10.17
CA TYR A 612 0.06 -0.24 11.24
C TYR A 612 -1.32 0.08 10.65
N ARG A 613 -2.18 -0.93 10.58
CA ARG A 613 -3.53 -0.83 10.01
C ARG A 613 -4.49 -1.81 10.68
N GLY A 614 -5.78 -1.67 10.36
CA GLY A 614 -6.80 -2.66 10.68
C GLY A 614 -7.69 -2.32 11.88
N ASN A 615 -8.22 -3.33 12.55
CA ASN A 615 -9.09 -3.17 13.71
C ASN A 615 -8.32 -3.12 15.04
N ASP A 616 -9.02 -2.95 16.18
CA ASP A 616 -8.40 -2.85 17.50
C ASP A 616 -7.57 -4.11 17.85
N THR A 617 -8.06 -5.31 17.52
CA THR A 617 -7.32 -6.57 17.76
C THR A 617 -6.02 -6.63 16.96
N GLU A 618 -6.02 -6.23 15.69
CA GLU A 618 -4.82 -6.22 14.85
C GLU A 618 -3.79 -5.20 15.34
N ARG A 619 -4.25 -4.03 15.79
CA ARG A 619 -3.41 -2.98 16.39
C ARG A 619 -2.81 -3.42 17.72
N GLU A 620 -3.55 -4.14 18.55
CA GLU A 620 -3.00 -4.73 19.78
C GLU A 620 -1.93 -5.77 19.46
N ARG A 621 -2.17 -6.64 18.46
CA ARG A 621 -1.19 -7.63 17.99
C ARG A 621 0.10 -6.99 17.48
N PHE A 622 0.02 -5.81 16.88
CA PHE A 622 1.21 -5.09 16.41
C PHE A 622 2.27 -4.91 17.51
N PHE A 623 1.85 -4.71 18.76
CA PHE A 623 2.77 -4.51 19.90
C PHE A 623 2.92 -5.72 20.83
N GLN A 624 2.33 -6.87 20.48
CA GLN A 624 2.44 -8.08 21.30
C GLN A 624 3.88 -8.60 21.37
N GLN A 625 4.16 -9.38 22.40
CA GLN A 625 5.43 -10.06 22.52
C GLN A 625 5.66 -10.98 21.30
N GLY A 626 6.85 -10.91 20.71
CA GLY A 626 7.19 -11.60 19.48
C GLY A 626 6.59 -10.99 18.22
N SER A 627 6.02 -9.78 18.26
CA SER A 627 5.55 -9.11 17.05
C SER A 627 6.71 -8.64 16.15
N ASP A 628 6.40 -8.30 14.89
CA ASP A 628 7.36 -7.69 13.97
C ASP A 628 7.93 -6.36 14.54
N TYR A 629 7.11 -5.60 15.27
CA TYR A 629 7.55 -4.38 15.94
C TYR A 629 8.56 -4.67 17.05
N GLU A 630 8.28 -5.62 17.94
CA GLU A 630 9.21 -5.94 19.03
C GLU A 630 10.53 -6.49 18.48
N ARG A 631 10.49 -7.33 17.43
CA ARG A 631 11.70 -7.79 16.72
C ARG A 631 12.51 -6.63 16.16
N ALA A 632 11.86 -5.69 15.47
CA ALA A 632 12.52 -4.53 14.88
C ALA A 632 13.14 -3.62 15.95
N MET A 633 12.44 -3.41 17.06
CA MET A 633 12.92 -2.59 18.18
C MET A 633 14.05 -3.26 18.99
N ASN A 634 14.12 -4.59 19.00
CA ASN A 634 15.22 -5.36 19.60
C ASN A 634 16.39 -5.59 18.63
N SER A 635 16.31 -5.09 17.39
CA SER A 635 17.42 -5.16 16.44
C SER A 635 18.58 -4.24 16.87
N PRO A 636 19.81 -4.45 16.35
CA PRO A 636 20.94 -3.55 16.63
C PRO A 636 20.71 -2.10 16.18
N HIS A 637 19.76 -1.85 15.27
CA HIS A 637 19.53 -0.53 14.68
C HIS A 637 18.04 -0.16 14.67
N PRO A 638 17.41 0.11 15.84
CA PRO A 638 15.99 0.45 15.91
C PRO A 638 15.62 1.70 15.09
N ILE A 639 16.60 2.61 14.90
CA ILE A 639 16.48 3.80 14.04
C ILE A 639 16.12 3.49 12.58
N ARG A 640 16.46 2.28 12.10
CA ARG A 640 16.14 1.79 10.74
C ARG A 640 14.77 1.12 10.65
N THR A 641 13.91 1.34 11.64
CA THR A 641 12.52 0.90 11.60
C THR A 641 11.63 2.05 11.14
N ILE A 642 10.86 1.80 10.07
CA ILE A 642 9.88 2.73 9.51
C ILE A 642 8.50 2.12 9.66
N ILE A 643 7.58 2.86 10.29
CA ILE A 643 6.20 2.43 10.49
C ILE A 643 5.30 3.30 9.62
N ILE A 644 4.65 2.67 8.63
CA ILE A 644 3.62 3.32 7.82
C ILE A 644 2.28 3.12 8.53
N VAL A 645 1.59 4.21 8.81
CA VAL A 645 0.34 4.23 9.56
C VAL A 645 -0.76 4.76 8.67
N GLU A 646 -1.82 3.96 8.49
CA GLU A 646 -3.00 4.45 7.79
C GLU A 646 -3.74 5.48 8.68
N THR A 647 -4.05 6.64 8.11
CA THR A 647 -4.79 7.71 8.77
C THR A 647 -6.06 7.22 9.48
N PRO A 648 -6.95 6.40 8.84
CA PRO A 648 -8.19 5.98 9.49
C PRO A 648 -7.97 5.18 10.77
N SER A 649 -6.94 4.32 10.82
CA SER A 649 -6.59 3.56 12.03
C SER A 649 -6.13 4.48 13.15
N LEU A 650 -5.23 5.41 12.86
CA LEU A 650 -4.74 6.37 13.84
C LEU A 650 -5.86 7.26 14.38
N ILE A 651 -6.73 7.77 13.50
CA ILE A 651 -7.88 8.59 13.89
C ILE A 651 -8.87 7.79 14.73
N LYS A 652 -9.18 6.54 14.35
CA LYS A 652 -10.10 5.69 15.11
C LYS A 652 -9.55 5.43 16.51
N GLU A 653 -8.28 5.07 16.62
CA GLU A 653 -7.62 4.87 17.91
C GLU A 653 -7.62 6.16 18.74
N GLY A 654 -7.21 7.29 18.17
CA GLY A 654 -7.20 8.57 18.86
C GLY A 654 -8.59 9.03 19.30
N ARG A 655 -9.64 8.77 18.50
CA ARG A 655 -11.03 9.04 18.89
C ARG A 655 -11.49 8.15 20.03
N ASN A 656 -11.08 6.89 20.06
CA ASN A 656 -11.39 6.01 21.18
C ASN A 656 -10.74 6.54 22.47
N VAL A 657 -9.51 7.02 22.39
CA VAL A 657 -8.82 7.65 23.53
C VAL A 657 -9.51 8.94 23.96
N LEU A 658 -9.87 9.80 23.02
CA LEU A 658 -10.61 11.04 23.29
C LEU A 658 -11.96 10.79 23.97
N LYS A 659 -12.66 9.71 23.59
CA LYS A 659 -13.94 9.31 24.21
C LYS A 659 -13.77 8.72 25.60
N ALA A 660 -12.67 8.00 25.85
CA ALA A 660 -12.41 7.34 27.12
C ALA A 660 -11.82 8.30 28.18
N GLY A 661 -11.10 9.34 27.75
CA GLY A 661 -10.48 10.31 28.64
C GLY A 661 -11.45 11.32 29.25
N PRO A 662 -11.06 12.00 30.34
CA PRO A 662 -11.86 13.05 30.99
C PRO A 662 -11.89 14.37 30.19
N PHE A 663 -11.68 14.31 28.87
CA PHE A 663 -11.52 15.49 28.04
C PHE A 663 -12.83 16.25 27.95
N LYS A 664 -12.83 17.49 28.44
CA LYS A 664 -13.99 18.38 28.26
C LYS A 664 -14.03 18.79 26.79
N ALA A 665 -15.23 18.95 26.22
CA ALA A 665 -15.42 19.41 24.83
C ALA A 665 -14.65 20.71 24.48
N ASN A 666 -14.23 21.48 25.48
CA ASN A 666 -13.44 22.70 25.31
C ASN A 666 -11.94 22.44 25.06
N GLU A 667 -11.38 21.29 25.41
CA GLU A 667 -9.94 20.99 25.22
C GLU A 667 -9.62 20.68 23.76
N THR A 668 -10.53 20.04 23.03
CA THR A 668 -10.40 19.84 21.57
C THR A 668 -10.48 21.15 20.78
N ALA A 669 -11.00 22.23 21.38
CA ALA A 669 -11.03 23.56 20.77
C ALA A 669 -9.69 24.31 20.94
N ARG A 670 -8.83 23.91 21.88
CA ARG A 670 -7.59 24.62 22.21
C ARG A 670 -6.42 24.34 21.26
N ALA A 671 -6.56 23.36 20.36
CA ALA A 671 -5.51 23.03 19.40
C ALA A 671 -4.17 22.62 20.05
N ASP A 672 -4.21 22.09 21.28
CA ASP A 672 -3.01 21.63 22.00
C ASP A 672 -2.80 20.11 21.84
N PRO A 673 -1.54 19.63 21.85
CA PRO A 673 -1.26 18.20 21.96
C PRO A 673 -1.86 17.61 23.25
N ILE A 674 -2.36 16.38 23.15
CA ILE A 674 -3.02 15.71 24.26
C ILE A 674 -2.03 14.77 24.97
N GLU A 675 -1.94 14.85 26.29
CA GLU A 675 -1.18 13.87 27.07
C GLU A 675 -1.98 12.58 27.27
N PHE A 676 -1.68 11.55 26.46
CA PHE A 676 -2.36 10.25 26.55
C PHE A 676 -1.88 9.33 27.70
N LYS A 677 -0.78 9.68 28.38
CA LYS A 677 -0.12 8.79 29.36
C LYS A 677 -1.01 8.39 30.55
N SER A 678 -2.03 9.18 30.88
CA SER A 678 -2.91 8.92 32.03
C SER A 678 -4.07 7.95 31.74
N ILE A 679 -4.40 7.69 30.46
CA ILE A 679 -5.64 6.98 30.10
C ILE A 679 -5.38 5.50 29.81
N PHE A 680 -4.21 5.16 29.29
CA PHE A 680 -3.83 3.79 28.95
C PHE A 680 -2.44 3.47 29.51
N THR A 681 -2.36 3.25 30.82
CA THR A 681 -1.09 2.95 31.50
C THR A 681 -0.48 1.63 31.04
N ASP A 682 -1.30 0.67 30.58
CA ASP A 682 -0.85 -0.71 30.36
C ASP A 682 -0.90 -1.19 28.89
N SER A 683 -1.44 -0.40 27.95
CA SER A 683 -1.51 -0.83 26.54
C SER A 683 -0.43 -0.19 25.67
N LYS A 684 0.48 -1.03 25.15
CA LYS A 684 1.42 -0.67 24.08
C LYS A 684 0.59 -0.29 22.84
N ARG A 685 0.55 1.00 22.53
CA ARG A 685 -0.26 1.62 21.46
C ARG A 685 0.61 2.59 20.66
N ILE A 686 0.22 2.87 19.41
CA ILE A 686 1.00 3.77 18.56
C ILE A 686 1.07 5.18 19.16
N LEU A 687 -0.02 5.65 19.77
CA LEU A 687 -0.12 6.96 20.42
C LEU A 687 0.72 7.09 21.70
N ASN A 688 1.15 5.95 22.27
CA ASN A 688 2.02 5.88 23.45
C ASN A 688 3.50 5.68 23.09
N THR A 689 3.82 5.60 21.80
CA THR A 689 5.18 5.37 21.32
C THR A 689 5.83 6.71 20.96
N ASP A 690 7.13 6.84 21.25
CA ASP A 690 7.92 7.99 20.84
C ASP A 690 8.68 7.67 19.54
N PHE A 691 8.79 8.65 18.64
CA PHE A 691 9.36 8.46 17.30
C PHE A 691 10.53 9.40 17.05
N LEU A 692 11.48 8.98 16.21
CA LEU A 692 12.56 9.84 15.72
C LEU A 692 11.99 10.90 14.76
N LEU A 693 11.37 10.44 13.68
CA LEU A 693 10.82 11.28 12.63
C LEU A 693 9.33 10.98 12.47
N GLY A 694 8.50 12.03 12.45
CA GLY A 694 7.10 11.95 12.07
C GLY A 694 6.88 12.63 10.73
N VAL A 695 6.34 11.89 9.76
CA VAL A 695 5.98 12.41 8.44
C VAL A 695 4.47 12.39 8.32
N LEU A 696 3.85 13.56 8.13
CA LEU A 696 2.42 13.68 7.87
C LEU A 696 2.21 14.01 6.40
N GLU A 697 1.68 13.04 5.68
CA GLU A 697 1.37 13.13 4.26
C GLU A 697 -0.06 13.67 4.06
N GLU A 698 -0.28 14.41 2.98
CA GLU A 698 -1.43 15.32 2.78
C GLU A 698 -1.83 16.15 4.01
N ALA A 699 -0.82 16.79 4.59
CA ALA A 699 -0.92 17.71 5.72
C ALA A 699 -2.09 18.70 5.66
N HIS A 700 -2.46 19.13 4.45
CA HIS A 700 -3.51 20.12 4.24
C HIS A 700 -4.91 19.64 4.67
N ASP A 701 -5.15 18.34 4.77
CA ASP A 701 -6.42 17.75 5.22
C ASP A 701 -6.65 17.94 6.72
N TYR A 702 -5.59 18.12 7.49
CA TYR A 702 -5.65 18.22 8.95
C TYR A 702 -5.50 19.66 9.44
N ARG A 703 -5.68 20.67 8.57
CA ARG A 703 -5.51 22.08 8.95
C ARG A 703 -6.62 22.65 9.83
N ASN A 704 -7.78 22.00 9.87
CA ASN A 704 -8.94 22.48 10.61
C ASN A 704 -8.94 21.93 12.03
N VAL A 705 -8.99 22.84 13.01
CA VAL A 705 -9.06 22.48 14.43
C VAL A 705 -10.28 21.58 14.68
N GLY A 706 -10.03 20.44 15.29
CA GLY A 706 -11.02 19.41 15.58
C GLY A 706 -10.33 18.14 16.07
N PRO A 707 -11.08 17.05 16.30
CA PRO A 707 -10.53 15.80 16.84
C PRO A 707 -9.39 15.23 15.99
N ASN A 708 -9.54 15.21 14.67
CA ASN A 708 -8.51 14.68 13.77
C ASN A 708 -7.22 15.51 13.84
N TYR A 709 -7.34 16.84 13.84
CA TYR A 709 -6.21 17.74 13.99
C TYR A 709 -5.50 17.53 15.34
N CYS A 710 -6.24 17.43 16.44
CA CYS A 710 -5.66 17.19 17.77
C CYS A 710 -4.93 15.85 17.82
N ILE A 711 -5.48 14.79 17.21
CA ILE A 711 -4.83 13.48 17.13
C ILE A 711 -3.53 13.57 16.34
N MET A 712 -3.53 14.21 15.17
CA MET A 712 -2.32 14.38 14.35
C MET A 712 -1.27 15.23 15.06
N LEU A 713 -1.67 16.34 15.67
CA LEU A 713 -0.77 17.19 16.45
C LEU A 713 -0.16 16.43 17.62
N THR A 714 -0.96 15.63 18.32
CA THR A 714 -0.48 14.80 19.42
C THR A 714 0.52 13.76 18.94
N MET A 715 0.25 13.12 17.80
CA MET A 715 1.16 12.16 17.18
C MET A 715 2.49 12.83 16.80
N LEU A 716 2.45 14.00 16.15
CA LEU A 716 3.65 14.77 15.81
C LEU A 716 4.40 15.28 17.04
N ALA A 717 3.72 15.56 18.16
CA ALA A 717 4.36 15.92 19.42
C ALA A 717 5.20 14.78 20.03
N LYS A 718 4.88 13.51 19.71
CA LYS A 718 5.69 12.33 20.07
C LYS A 718 6.93 12.13 19.20
N CYS A 719 7.04 12.89 18.11
CA CYS A 719 8.14 12.81 17.17
C CYS A 719 9.22 13.83 17.54
N VAL A 720 10.49 13.43 17.43
CA VAL A 720 11.63 14.33 17.69
C VAL A 720 11.77 15.36 16.58
N GLN A 721 11.70 14.92 15.31
CA GLN A 721 11.59 15.78 14.14
C GLN A 721 10.27 15.54 13.41
N ARG A 722 9.73 16.60 12.78
CA ARG A 722 8.40 16.59 12.14
C ARG A 722 8.51 17.12 10.72
N LEU A 723 7.96 16.36 9.78
CA LEU A 723 7.79 16.73 8.38
C LEU A 723 6.31 16.71 8.04
N ALA A 724 5.85 17.74 7.35
CA ALA A 724 4.53 17.81 6.75
C ALA A 724 4.68 17.90 5.23
N LEU A 725 3.92 17.12 4.47
CA LEU A 725 3.96 17.08 3.01
C LEU A 725 2.61 17.54 2.45
N THR A 726 2.62 18.37 1.42
CA THR A 726 1.39 18.79 0.71
C THR A 726 1.67 19.01 -0.77
N GLY A 727 0.79 18.50 -1.65
CA GLY A 727 0.94 18.60 -3.11
C GLY A 727 0.45 19.90 -3.75
N GLY A 728 -0.42 20.65 -3.07
CA GLY A 728 -1.02 21.86 -3.62
C GLY A 728 -0.98 23.04 -2.66
N ARG A 729 -0.82 24.24 -3.21
CA ARG A 729 -1.36 25.46 -2.58
C ARG A 729 -2.88 25.27 -2.56
N GLY A 730 -3.42 24.59 -1.56
CA GLY A 730 -4.85 24.65 -1.30
C GLY A 730 -5.17 26.13 -1.27
N ARG A 731 -5.90 26.64 -2.28
CA ARG A 731 -6.26 28.06 -2.38
C ARG A 731 -6.82 28.39 -1.00
N VAL A 732 -6.07 29.14 -0.21
CA VAL A 732 -6.55 29.66 1.06
C VAL A 732 -7.73 30.50 0.63
N GLY A 733 -8.95 29.98 0.77
CA GLY A 733 -10.15 30.67 0.36
C GLY A 733 -10.02 32.08 0.91
N ARG A 734 -10.13 33.11 0.05
CA ARG A 734 -10.05 34.50 0.49
C ARG A 734 -11.17 34.70 1.52
N VAL A 735 -10.85 34.55 2.79
CA VAL A 735 -11.73 34.91 3.90
C VAL A 735 -11.69 36.42 3.96
N PRO A 736 -12.82 37.13 3.79
CA PRO A 736 -12.84 38.57 3.89
C PRO A 736 -12.85 38.96 5.38
N ARG A 737 -11.66 39.12 6.01
CA ARG A 737 -11.32 39.92 7.24
C ARG A 737 -10.07 39.36 7.97
N PRO A 738 -9.40 40.15 8.87
CA PRO A 738 -8.01 39.93 9.23
C PRO A 738 -7.87 38.87 10.33
N THR A 739 -7.93 37.60 9.94
CA THR A 739 -7.39 36.50 10.74
C THR A 739 -6.24 35.89 9.96
N ARG A 740 -5.07 35.72 10.60
CA ARG A 740 -3.86 35.14 10.01
C ARG A 740 -4.21 33.89 9.16
N PRO A 741 -3.56 33.67 8.00
CA PRO A 741 -3.85 32.51 7.17
C PRO A 741 -3.73 31.21 7.98
N ARG A 742 -4.79 30.41 8.04
CA ARG A 742 -4.89 29.21 8.91
C ARG A 742 -3.77 28.19 8.67
N MET A 743 -3.24 28.13 7.45
CA MET A 743 -2.08 27.27 7.11
C MET A 743 -0.79 27.74 7.78
N VAL A 744 -0.61 29.05 7.95
CA VAL A 744 0.53 29.61 8.71
C VAL A 744 0.38 29.27 10.19
N HIS A 745 -0.82 29.38 10.76
CA HIS A 745 -1.05 28.96 12.14
C HIS A 745 -0.72 27.47 12.33
N TRP A 746 -1.23 26.61 11.44
CA TRP A 746 -0.94 25.16 11.46
C TRP A 746 0.56 24.85 11.37
N ALA A 747 1.27 25.46 10.42
CA ALA A 747 2.72 25.29 10.26
C ALA A 747 3.56 25.95 11.37
N THR A 748 2.99 26.90 12.11
CA THR A 748 3.65 27.52 13.29
C THR A 748 3.40 26.71 14.56
N THR A 749 2.27 25.97 14.62
CA THR A 749 1.90 25.13 15.78
C THR A 749 2.60 23.77 15.74
N ILE A 750 2.80 23.19 14.54
CA ILE A 750 3.67 22.01 14.33
C ILE A 750 5.11 22.40 14.58
#